data_AF-A0A194XRP8-F1
#
_entry.id   AF-A0A194XRP8-F1
#
_cell.length_a   1.000
_cell.length_b   1.000
_cell.length_c   1.000
_cell.angle_alpha   90.00
_cell.angle_beta   90.00
_cell.angle_gamma   90.00
#
_symmetry.space_group_name_H-M   'P 1'
#
loop_
_entity.id
_entity.type
_entity.pdbx_description
1 polymer ?
#
loop_
_entity_poly.entity_id
_entity_poly.type
_entity_poly.pdbx_seq_one_letter_code
_entity_poly.pdbx_strand_id
1 'polypeptide(L)'
;MATADKKKNIIFFHPDLGIGGAERLIIDAAVGLKNRGHKVIIFTSHCDPKHCFDEARDGTLDVRVRGNWLIPPSLFSRFSIICAILRQFHLILWTYFTSEITLLNPDAFVVDQLSAGLPWLAYFYPETRILFYCHFPDLLLAQGRSAWWKRIYRIPFDFIEQWSMSFADSVAVNSGFTKGIVGQVWPELATKKDLQIVHPCVDVRPKKTENIDEPVATWRNKKILLSINRFERKKDIGLAINAYAGLGKNGREGSRLVCAGGYDHRVQENVLYHKELVSLAESLGLKTATTKTIVTALNVPDDIDVLFLLSVPNTLKEMLLNSACLLVYTPSNEHFGIVPLEAMLAGVPVLAANSGGPLETVLDGKTGWLIDPTHLERWTATMDKVLHNMSDADLKKMGAAGAQRVKKEFSDTKMAERLDSIISGMARSNRRSAQELSSFVMTLGVILLDITYYYALQNKHIKRKLGKLLLPPFALTQQTMVLLISRPPVRGSTRQISLLVKNLRQLRDPSRCFSRTFSTEMSTSPKYEAVVVGAGPAGVAAVGNLLEQKKEPILWVDDVMKGGRLNKYYREVPSNTRVKRFMSYAEGVKAFRDVAKETPKPNAYTHLKDLDQEATCHIAEAADLCIMLTEGLDESKGVHKHLGKVSNASWSDSGKWSIKVKSSAEAPSTVSSNMLVLCTGSSPTTGLLPVSHLEEIGLDPALNPPLLSRILSKDSPLTIAVIGASHSAILVLRNLYYLASSTHPSLLIKWFTRHPLRYAEERGDWIYRDNTGLKGDVAVWAQENLEEDRLPSSDVSKYLEKVSTTRERELEDYVVHLKDCTHVVQAIGFHADEIPILDREGEKLQLKFNHQTGGFEDPDGKQIKGLYGAGIAFPEQVTDPEGNVDYAVGLAKFMKFLTRVVPKWTS
;
A
#
# COMPACT_ATOMS: atom_id res chain seq x y z
N MET A 1 38.75 -13.70 23.96
CA MET A 1 37.48 -14.31 24.40
C MET A 1 36.54 -13.18 24.79
N ALA A 2 35.52 -12.91 23.99
CA ALA A 2 34.51 -11.89 24.30
C ALA A 2 33.73 -12.31 25.54
N THR A 3 33.60 -11.42 26.53
CA THR A 3 32.71 -11.61 27.68
C THR A 3 31.32 -11.92 27.16
N ALA A 4 30.76 -13.09 27.51
CA ALA A 4 29.40 -13.44 27.14
C ALA A 4 28.44 -12.37 27.70
N ASP A 5 27.90 -11.54 26.82
CA ASP A 5 26.97 -10.47 27.22
C ASP A 5 25.79 -11.08 27.98
N LYS A 6 25.49 -10.51 29.15
CA LYS A 6 24.35 -10.93 29.96
C LYS A 6 23.09 -10.81 29.11
N LYS A 7 22.34 -11.90 28.94
CA LYS A 7 21.02 -11.88 28.28
C LYS A 7 20.11 -10.92 29.05
N LYS A 8 19.40 -10.07 28.30
CA LYS A 8 18.53 -9.01 28.83
C LYS A 8 17.12 -9.19 28.28
N ASN A 9 16.13 -8.78 29.06
CA ASN A 9 14.75 -8.60 28.63
C ASN A 9 14.56 -7.13 28.24
N ILE A 10 14.41 -6.86 26.95
CA ILE A 10 14.32 -5.52 26.39
C ILE A 10 12.93 -5.32 25.82
N ILE A 11 12.25 -4.27 26.28
CA ILE A 11 10.90 -3.95 25.85
C ILE A 11 10.92 -2.67 25.01
N PHE A 12 10.42 -2.74 23.79
CA PHE A 12 10.25 -1.59 22.91
C PHE A 12 8.85 -1.00 23.06
N PHE A 13 8.75 0.33 23.01
CA PHE A 13 7.50 1.06 22.86
C PHE A 13 7.56 1.91 21.61
N HIS A 14 6.71 1.57 20.65
CA HIS A 14 6.56 2.30 19.40
C HIS A 14 5.07 2.66 19.21
N PRO A 15 4.68 3.86 18.76
CA PRO A 15 3.26 4.22 18.69
C PRO A 15 2.45 3.40 17.68
N ASP A 16 2.99 3.19 16.48
CA ASP A 16 2.29 2.55 15.36
C ASP A 16 3.25 1.79 14.44
N LEU A 17 3.16 0.46 14.41
CA LEU A 17 4.00 -0.38 13.56
C LEU A 17 3.35 -0.58 12.19
N GLY A 18 3.52 0.42 11.32
CA GLY A 18 3.15 0.40 9.92
C GLY A 18 4.33 0.13 8.97
N ILE A 19 4.26 0.68 7.75
CA ILE A 19 5.36 0.70 6.78
C ILE A 19 5.92 2.13 6.68
N GLY A 20 7.11 2.34 7.21
CA GLY A 20 7.79 3.62 7.17
C GLY A 20 9.24 3.53 7.62
N GLY A 21 9.97 4.65 7.50
CA GLY A 21 11.41 4.68 7.77
C GLY A 21 11.75 4.57 9.26
N ALA A 22 10.93 5.18 10.13
CA ALA A 22 11.12 5.09 11.58
C ALA A 22 10.77 3.69 12.09
N GLU A 23 9.70 3.11 11.55
CA GLU A 23 9.22 1.77 11.82
C GLU A 23 10.27 0.72 11.40
N ARG A 24 10.86 0.87 10.19
CA ARG A 24 11.93 -0.03 9.71
C ARG A 24 13.12 -0.03 10.67
N LEU A 25 13.55 1.15 11.10
CA LEU A 25 14.66 1.30 12.05
C LEU A 25 14.39 0.55 13.36
N ILE A 26 13.19 0.68 13.91
CA ILE A 26 12.83 0.01 15.17
C ILE A 26 12.74 -1.51 15.00
N ILE A 27 12.22 -1.98 13.87
CA ILE A 27 12.21 -3.41 13.55
C ILE A 27 13.65 -3.93 13.42
N ASP A 28 14.52 -3.25 12.67
CA ASP A 28 15.92 -3.64 12.54
C ASP A 28 16.66 -3.64 13.89
N ALA A 29 16.39 -2.66 14.75
CA ALA A 29 16.95 -2.59 16.10
C ALA A 29 16.50 -3.75 16.98
N ALA A 30 15.21 -4.08 16.93
CA ALA A 30 14.64 -5.18 17.70
C ALA A 30 15.16 -6.54 17.22
N VAL A 31 15.21 -6.77 15.89
CA VAL A 31 15.77 -7.98 15.28
C VAL A 31 17.25 -8.11 15.62
N GLY A 32 18.02 -7.03 15.49
CA GLY A 32 19.44 -7.00 15.80
C GLY A 32 19.74 -7.38 17.25
N LEU A 33 19.01 -6.82 18.22
CA LEU A 33 19.15 -7.19 19.63
C LEU A 33 18.68 -8.62 19.91
N LYS A 34 17.62 -9.10 19.24
CA LYS A 34 17.19 -10.50 19.34
C LYS A 34 18.28 -11.45 18.83
N ASN A 35 18.91 -11.13 17.70
CA ASN A 35 20.01 -11.91 17.10
C ASN A 35 21.25 -11.96 18.01
N ARG A 36 21.45 -10.97 18.88
CA ARG A 36 22.47 -10.99 19.95
C ARG A 36 22.09 -11.88 21.15
N GLY A 37 20.90 -12.46 21.16
CA GLY A 37 20.42 -13.39 22.20
C GLY A 37 19.61 -12.74 23.32
N HIS A 38 19.22 -11.46 23.19
CA HIS A 38 18.29 -10.81 24.11
C HIS A 38 16.85 -11.26 23.85
N LYS A 39 16.02 -11.23 24.90
CA LYS A 39 14.58 -11.39 24.74
C LYS A 39 13.99 -10.02 24.42
N VAL A 40 13.42 -9.87 23.23
CA VAL A 40 12.87 -8.60 22.75
C VAL A 40 11.36 -8.72 22.58
N ILE A 41 10.62 -7.78 23.15
CA ILE A 41 9.16 -7.65 23.00
C ILE A 41 8.88 -6.21 22.55
N ILE A 42 7.97 -6.02 21.60
CA ILE A 42 7.52 -4.70 21.18
C ILE A 42 6.07 -4.48 21.62
N PHE A 43 5.84 -3.46 22.43
CA PHE A 43 4.51 -2.93 22.70
C PHE A 43 4.21 -1.78 21.75
N THR A 44 3.04 -1.84 21.10
CA THR A 44 2.59 -0.78 20.20
C THR A 44 1.12 -0.45 20.39
N SER A 45 0.74 0.80 20.08
CA SER A 45 -0.67 1.21 20.10
C SER A 45 -1.43 0.71 18.88
N HIS A 46 -0.73 0.42 17.77
CA HIS A 46 -1.32 -0.13 16.56
C HIS A 46 -0.27 -0.94 15.78
N CYS A 47 -0.69 -2.02 15.14
CA CYS A 47 0.08 -2.76 14.16
C CYS A 47 -0.91 -3.40 13.19
N ASP A 48 -0.81 -3.01 11.93
CA ASP A 48 -1.36 -3.66 10.75
C ASP A 48 -0.72 -5.03 10.39
N PRO A 49 -1.25 -6.24 10.67
CA PRO A 49 -0.60 -7.46 10.18
C PRO A 49 -0.50 -7.55 8.63
N LYS A 50 -1.33 -6.82 7.90
CA LYS A 50 -1.32 -6.73 6.43
C LYS A 50 -0.46 -5.58 5.91
N HIS A 51 -0.17 -4.59 6.76
CA HIS A 51 0.61 -3.40 6.48
C HIS A 51 1.65 -3.11 7.57
N CYS A 52 2.52 -4.09 7.78
CA CYS A 52 3.72 -3.96 8.61
C CYS A 52 4.86 -4.77 7.97
N PHE A 53 6.08 -4.59 8.48
CA PHE A 53 7.21 -5.41 8.06
C PHE A 53 7.02 -6.88 8.43
N ASP A 54 7.57 -7.79 7.62
CA ASP A 54 7.42 -9.23 7.79
C ASP A 54 7.79 -9.70 9.21
N GLU A 55 8.87 -9.13 9.77
CA GLU A 55 9.36 -9.52 11.09
C GLU A 55 8.38 -9.20 12.24
N ALA A 56 7.45 -8.27 12.02
CA ALA A 56 6.41 -7.92 12.97
C ALA A 56 5.19 -8.85 12.92
N ARG A 57 5.02 -9.62 11.82
CA ARG A 57 3.85 -10.49 11.59
C ARG A 57 4.15 -11.98 11.52
N ASP A 58 5.37 -12.39 11.12
CA ASP A 58 5.74 -13.78 10.90
C ASP A 58 6.20 -14.53 12.17
N GLY A 59 6.22 -13.84 13.32
CA GLY A 59 6.69 -14.37 14.60
C GLY A 59 8.18 -14.15 14.87
N THR A 60 8.90 -13.47 13.98
CA THR A 60 10.30 -13.07 14.20
C THR A 60 10.43 -12.15 15.40
N LEU A 61 9.45 -11.31 15.71
CA LEU A 61 9.40 -10.48 16.92
C LEU A 61 8.12 -10.75 17.72
N ASP A 62 8.20 -10.70 19.05
CA ASP A 62 7.02 -10.72 19.94
C ASP A 62 6.40 -9.33 19.94
N VAL A 63 5.43 -9.09 19.05
CA VAL A 63 4.71 -7.81 18.93
C VAL A 63 3.37 -7.89 19.65
N ARG A 64 3.15 -6.96 20.59
CA ARG A 64 1.96 -6.89 21.45
C ARG A 64 1.24 -5.56 21.26
N VAL A 65 0.15 -5.62 20.52
CA VAL A 65 -0.72 -4.45 20.33
C VAL A 65 -1.62 -4.28 21.56
N ARG A 66 -1.54 -3.13 22.23
CA ARG A 66 -2.50 -2.73 23.28
C ARG A 66 -2.94 -1.31 23.03
N GLY A 67 -3.99 -0.85 23.70
CA GLY A 67 -4.31 0.57 23.71
C GLY A 67 -5.03 1.14 22.47
N ASN A 68 -5.21 0.34 21.40
CA ASN A 68 -5.80 0.81 20.12
C ASN A 68 -7.31 1.15 20.17
N TRP A 69 -8.04 0.72 21.20
CA TRP A 69 -9.51 0.70 21.17
C TRP A 69 -10.19 1.95 21.75
N LEU A 70 -9.58 2.60 22.76
CA LEU A 70 -10.23 3.65 23.53
C LEU A 70 -10.11 5.03 22.88
N ILE A 71 -8.98 5.30 22.23
CA ILE A 71 -8.59 6.65 21.80
C ILE A 71 -8.29 6.63 20.30
N PRO A 72 -9.02 7.40 19.47
CA PRO A 72 -8.84 7.38 18.02
C PRO A 72 -7.51 8.05 17.62
N PRO A 73 -6.99 7.82 16.40
CA PRO A 73 -5.76 8.47 15.90
C PRO A 73 -5.86 10.00 15.76
N SER A 74 -7.07 10.52 15.53
CA SER A 74 -7.37 11.95 15.50
C SER A 74 -8.85 12.20 15.80
N LEU A 75 -9.20 13.43 16.17
CA LEU A 75 -10.58 13.88 16.38
C LEU A 75 -10.95 14.84 15.24
N PHE A 76 -11.90 14.46 14.38
CA PHE A 76 -12.31 15.23 13.19
C PHE A 76 -11.13 15.59 12.27
N SER A 77 -10.18 14.67 12.10
CA SER A 77 -8.91 14.91 11.37
C SER A 77 -8.05 16.05 11.95
N ARG A 78 -8.24 16.38 13.23
CA ARG A 78 -7.48 17.38 14.00
C ARG A 78 -6.97 16.74 15.30
N PHE A 79 -6.11 17.47 16.02
CA PHE A 79 -5.59 17.08 17.35
C PHE A 79 -4.82 15.74 17.39
N SER A 80 -4.20 15.34 16.28
CA SER A 80 -3.47 14.06 16.17
C SER A 80 -2.41 13.87 17.27
N ILE A 81 -1.66 14.91 17.61
CA ILE A 81 -0.64 14.84 18.68
C ILE A 81 -1.25 14.53 20.06
N ILE A 82 -2.42 15.09 20.38
CA ILE A 82 -3.12 14.82 21.65
C ILE A 82 -3.56 13.36 21.67
N CYS A 83 -4.19 12.90 20.58
CA CYS A 83 -4.58 11.52 20.40
C CYS A 83 -3.40 10.55 20.55
N ALA A 84 -2.25 10.85 19.94
CA ALA A 84 -1.04 10.04 20.03
C ALA A 84 -0.53 9.93 21.49
N ILE A 85 -0.45 11.06 22.20
CA ILE A 85 -0.04 11.10 23.62
C ILE A 85 -0.97 10.26 24.48
N LEU A 86 -2.28 10.46 24.31
CA LEU A 86 -3.28 9.74 25.09
C LEU A 86 -3.27 8.23 24.78
N ARG A 87 -3.05 7.83 23.52
CA ARG A 87 -2.91 6.41 23.13
C ARG A 87 -1.69 5.75 23.77
N GLN A 88 -0.55 6.43 23.76
CA GLN A 88 0.66 5.94 24.43
C GLN A 88 0.44 5.82 25.95
N PHE A 89 -0.23 6.79 26.57
CA PHE A 89 -0.57 6.72 27.99
C PHE A 89 -1.50 5.54 28.29
N HIS A 90 -2.52 5.31 27.45
CA HIS A 90 -3.42 4.17 27.58
C HIS A 90 -2.69 2.82 27.42
N LEU A 91 -1.74 2.71 26.49
CA LEU A 91 -0.86 1.55 26.33
C LEU A 91 -0.07 1.25 27.62
N ILE A 92 0.55 2.27 28.22
CA ILE A 92 1.33 2.13 29.46
C ILE A 92 0.42 1.75 30.65
N LEU A 93 -0.73 2.39 30.81
CA LEU A 93 -1.66 2.04 31.89
C LEU A 93 -2.21 0.62 31.75
N TRP A 94 -2.57 0.21 30.53
CA TRP A 94 -3.08 -1.12 30.27
C TRP A 94 -2.07 -2.19 30.68
N THR A 95 -0.82 -2.03 30.24
CA THR A 95 0.26 -2.98 30.54
C THR A 95 0.64 -3.00 32.03
N TYR A 96 0.49 -1.86 32.73
CA TYR A 96 0.62 -1.78 34.19
C TYR A 96 -0.50 -2.52 34.93
N PHE A 97 -1.77 -2.23 34.64
CA PHE A 97 -2.91 -2.85 35.34
C PHE A 97 -3.06 -4.34 35.05
N THR A 98 -2.67 -4.79 33.86
CA THR A 98 -2.62 -6.23 33.52
C THR A 98 -1.37 -6.93 34.05
N SER A 99 -0.43 -6.21 34.67
CA SER A 99 0.86 -6.69 35.17
C SER A 99 1.74 -7.36 34.09
N GLU A 100 1.46 -7.11 32.81
CA GLU A 100 2.12 -7.79 31.70
C GLU A 100 3.62 -7.50 31.65
N ILE A 101 4.01 -6.24 31.82
CA ILE A 101 5.42 -5.82 31.88
C ILE A 101 6.11 -6.37 33.14
N THR A 102 5.42 -6.33 34.28
CA THR A 102 5.97 -6.83 35.55
C THR A 102 6.31 -8.32 35.46
N LEU A 103 5.45 -9.10 34.80
CA LEU A 103 5.69 -10.53 34.54
C LEU A 103 6.87 -10.77 33.59
N LEU A 104 7.15 -9.84 32.67
CA LEU A 104 8.27 -9.93 31.75
C LEU A 104 9.62 -9.57 32.39
N ASN A 105 9.61 -8.88 33.56
CA ASN A 105 10.79 -8.43 34.30
C ASN A 105 11.86 -7.79 33.38
N PRO A 106 11.57 -6.62 32.79
CA PRO A 106 12.46 -5.97 31.84
C PRO A 106 13.71 -5.37 32.50
N ASP A 107 14.86 -5.55 31.85
CA ASP A 107 16.09 -4.86 32.20
C ASP A 107 16.12 -3.42 31.63
N ALA A 108 15.51 -3.22 30.46
CA ALA A 108 15.44 -1.90 29.82
C ALA A 108 14.21 -1.72 28.92
N PHE A 109 13.81 -0.46 28.78
CA PHE A 109 12.86 0.05 27.81
C PHE A 109 13.58 0.79 26.69
N VAL A 110 13.15 0.57 25.45
CA VAL A 110 13.50 1.39 24.29
C VAL A 110 12.24 2.07 23.79
N VAL A 111 12.20 3.39 23.75
CA VAL A 111 11.01 4.16 23.35
C VAL A 111 11.37 5.12 22.23
N ASP A 112 10.54 5.26 21.21
CA ASP A 112 10.78 6.19 20.10
C ASP A 112 9.52 6.92 19.63
N GLN A 113 9.71 7.87 18.71
CA GLN A 113 8.74 8.83 18.16
C GLN A 113 8.07 9.78 19.17
N LEU A 114 7.58 9.29 20.31
CA LEU A 114 6.80 10.06 21.27
C LEU A 114 7.35 9.95 22.68
N SER A 115 7.88 11.06 23.22
CA SER A 115 8.51 11.10 24.54
C SER A 115 7.52 11.19 25.71
N ALA A 116 6.25 11.53 25.45
CA ALA A 116 5.26 11.84 26.49
C ALA A 116 5.01 10.69 27.50
N GLY A 117 5.27 9.44 27.12
CA GLY A 117 5.14 8.26 27.98
C GLY A 117 6.28 8.03 28.96
N LEU A 118 7.45 8.65 28.75
CA LEU A 118 8.68 8.39 29.53
C LEU A 118 8.52 8.66 31.05
N PRO A 119 7.90 9.78 31.49
CA PRO A 119 7.70 10.03 32.92
C PRO A 119 6.89 8.92 33.60
N TRP A 120 5.88 8.39 32.91
CA TRP A 120 5.00 7.35 33.43
C TRP A 120 5.73 6.01 33.53
N LEU A 121 6.54 5.65 32.54
CA LEU A 121 7.40 4.47 32.61
C LEU A 121 8.39 4.58 33.77
N ALA A 122 9.01 5.76 33.95
CA ALA A 122 9.92 5.99 35.07
C ALA A 122 9.24 5.93 36.45
N TYR A 123 7.96 6.31 36.52
CA TYR A 123 7.18 6.28 37.76
C TYR A 123 6.69 4.86 38.11
N PHE A 124 6.13 4.13 37.15
CA PHE A 124 5.61 2.78 37.39
C PHE A 124 6.70 1.71 37.49
N TYR A 125 7.85 1.92 36.83
CA TYR A 125 8.96 0.98 36.77
C TYR A 125 10.28 1.68 37.16
N PRO A 126 10.43 2.07 38.45
CA PRO A 126 11.54 2.90 38.91
C PRO A 126 12.91 2.20 38.89
N GLU A 127 12.96 0.88 38.66
CA GLU A 127 14.19 0.09 38.58
C GLU A 127 14.61 -0.20 37.12
N THR A 128 13.69 -0.14 36.16
CA THR A 128 13.97 -0.45 34.75
C THR A 128 14.52 0.78 34.03
N ARG A 129 15.58 0.63 33.22
CA ARG A 129 16.24 1.76 32.52
C ARG A 129 15.53 2.13 31.22
N ILE A 130 15.56 3.40 30.84
CA ILE A 130 14.84 3.92 29.66
C ILE A 130 15.82 4.54 28.66
N LEU A 131 15.91 3.95 27.47
CA LEU A 131 16.55 4.55 26.30
C LEU A 131 15.46 5.20 25.44
N PHE A 132 15.60 6.49 25.14
CA PHE A 132 14.75 7.16 24.15
C PHE A 132 15.47 7.32 22.82
N TYR A 133 14.88 6.88 21.72
CA TYR A 133 15.41 7.05 20.38
C TYR A 133 14.72 8.22 19.68
N CYS A 134 15.42 9.33 19.53
CA CYS A 134 14.94 10.54 18.86
C CYS A 134 15.38 10.53 17.39
N HIS A 135 14.43 10.28 16.48
CA HIS A 135 14.67 10.34 15.04
C HIS A 135 14.97 11.77 14.55
N PHE A 136 14.16 12.72 15.02
CA PHE A 136 14.30 14.17 14.84
C PHE A 136 13.29 14.88 15.78
N PRO A 137 13.53 16.13 16.23
CA PRO A 137 12.55 16.86 17.06
C PRO A 137 11.17 17.03 16.41
N ASP A 138 10.08 16.57 17.05
CA ASP A 138 8.69 16.72 16.55
C ASP A 138 8.31 18.20 16.40
N LEU A 139 8.83 19.04 17.30
CA LEU A 139 8.80 20.50 17.21
C LEU A 139 9.04 21.00 15.77
N LEU A 140 10.06 20.48 15.10
CA LEU A 140 10.50 20.96 13.79
C LEU A 140 9.74 20.29 12.63
N LEU A 141 9.12 19.13 12.87
CA LEU A 141 8.35 18.38 11.86
C LEU A 141 6.91 18.86 11.72
N ALA A 142 6.39 19.57 12.72
CA ALA A 142 5.01 20.05 12.72
C ALA A 142 4.72 21.06 11.58
N GLN A 143 3.96 20.62 10.57
CA GLN A 143 3.57 21.42 9.41
C GLN A 143 2.64 22.60 9.77
N GLY A 144 2.72 23.69 8.98
CA GLY A 144 1.79 24.81 9.09
C GLY A 144 2.08 25.77 10.24
N ARG A 145 3.30 25.74 10.81
CA ARG A 145 3.80 26.75 11.75
C ARG A 145 3.91 28.16 11.16
N SER A 146 3.60 28.38 9.89
CA SER A 146 3.47 29.74 9.34
C SER A 146 2.31 30.52 9.99
N ALA A 147 1.26 29.83 10.44
CA ALA A 147 0.11 30.45 11.11
C ALA A 147 0.33 30.60 12.63
N TRP A 148 0.07 31.80 13.17
CA TRP A 148 0.35 32.13 14.58
C TRP A 148 -0.48 31.29 15.58
N TRP A 149 -1.74 30.98 15.30
CA TRP A 149 -2.59 30.18 16.20
C TRP A 149 -2.13 28.72 16.29
N LYS A 150 -1.58 28.15 15.20
CA LYS A 150 -0.97 26.81 15.22
C LYS A 150 0.32 26.78 16.03
N ARG A 151 1.08 27.88 16.05
CA ARG A 151 2.25 28.03 16.96
C ARG A 151 1.80 28.00 18.41
N ILE A 152 0.79 28.80 18.78
CA ILE A 152 0.29 28.85 20.16
C ILE A 152 -0.25 27.48 20.61
N TYR A 153 -0.99 26.79 19.74
CA TYR A 153 -1.47 25.43 20.02
C TYR A 153 -0.33 24.43 20.31
N ARG A 154 0.84 24.61 19.68
CA ARG A 154 1.98 23.70 19.83
C ARG A 154 2.85 23.96 21.06
N ILE A 155 2.91 25.20 21.58
CA ILE A 155 3.69 25.57 22.78
C ILE A 155 3.62 24.53 23.92
N PRO A 156 2.43 24.08 24.39
CA PRO A 156 2.38 23.12 25.50
C PRO A 156 2.97 21.75 25.13
N PHE A 157 2.79 21.28 23.90
CA PHE A 157 3.30 19.99 23.45
C PHE A 157 4.82 20.03 23.23
N ASP A 158 5.33 21.15 22.74
CA ASP A 158 6.75 21.41 22.55
C ASP A 158 7.49 21.40 23.91
N PHE A 159 6.88 22.00 24.94
CA PHE A 159 7.37 21.92 26.31
C PHE A 159 7.32 20.48 26.85
N ILE A 160 6.20 19.78 26.64
CA ILE A 160 6.03 18.38 27.07
C ILE A 160 7.09 17.48 26.40
N GLU A 161 7.41 17.69 25.13
CA GLU A 161 8.38 16.89 24.38
C GLU A 161 9.76 16.91 25.07
N GLN A 162 10.30 18.11 25.35
CA GLN A 162 11.57 18.30 26.04
C GLN A 162 11.52 17.77 27.48
N TRP A 163 10.50 18.17 28.24
CA TRP A 163 10.37 17.82 29.64
C TRP A 163 10.26 16.30 29.83
N SER A 164 9.45 15.63 29.02
CA SER A 164 9.27 14.18 29.11
C SER A 164 10.50 13.41 28.65
N MET A 165 11.22 13.88 27.62
CA MET A 165 12.46 13.25 27.14
C MET A 165 13.55 13.20 28.21
N SER A 166 13.58 14.18 29.11
CA SER A 166 14.56 14.22 30.21
C SER A 166 14.44 13.07 31.24
N PHE A 167 13.33 12.33 31.23
CA PHE A 167 13.14 11.14 32.07
C PHE A 167 13.85 9.91 31.52
N ALA A 168 14.30 9.93 30.25
CA ALA A 168 15.14 8.87 29.71
C ALA A 168 16.51 8.86 30.41
N ASP A 169 17.04 7.67 30.67
CA ASP A 169 18.38 7.46 31.22
C ASP A 169 19.46 7.81 30.18
N SER A 170 19.18 7.52 28.91
CA SER A 170 20.00 7.90 27.75
C SER A 170 19.11 8.28 26.57
N VAL A 171 19.58 9.16 25.70
CA VAL A 171 18.91 9.53 24.45
C VAL A 171 19.79 9.15 23.28
N ALA A 172 19.28 8.30 22.38
CA ALA A 172 19.92 7.98 21.12
C ALA A 172 19.36 8.86 20.00
N VAL A 173 20.21 9.25 19.06
CA VAL A 173 19.84 9.95 17.82
C VAL A 173 20.44 9.22 16.62
N ASN A 174 19.81 9.36 15.45
CA ASN A 174 20.22 8.68 14.22
C ASN A 174 21.57 9.18 13.65
N SER A 175 21.94 10.42 13.96
CA SER A 175 23.03 11.12 13.31
C SER A 175 23.58 12.23 14.22
N GLY A 176 24.86 12.57 14.05
CA GLY A 176 25.51 13.75 14.61
C GLY A 176 24.86 15.05 14.16
N PHE A 177 24.29 15.10 12.94
CA PHE A 177 23.45 16.22 12.53
C PHE A 177 22.24 16.38 13.47
N THR A 178 21.47 15.32 13.67
CA THR A 178 20.32 15.34 14.59
C THR A 178 20.75 15.63 16.02
N LYS A 179 21.91 15.12 16.46
CA LYS A 179 22.51 15.47 17.77
C LYS A 179 22.71 16.98 17.90
N GLY A 180 23.27 17.62 16.87
CA GLY A 180 23.47 19.07 16.82
C GLY A 180 22.15 19.84 16.88
N ILE A 181 21.15 19.43 16.11
CA ILE A 181 19.82 20.05 16.12
C ILE A 181 19.15 19.91 17.49
N VAL A 182 19.19 18.72 18.11
CA VAL A 182 18.68 18.50 19.47
C VAL A 182 19.38 19.42 20.47
N GLY A 183 20.70 19.61 20.35
CA GLY A 183 21.46 20.54 21.20
C GLY A 183 21.08 22.01 21.02
N GLN A 184 20.73 22.42 19.80
CA GLN A 184 20.27 23.78 19.52
C GLN A 184 18.84 24.02 20.01
N VAL A 185 17.96 23.03 19.80
CA VAL A 185 16.53 23.13 20.17
C VAL A 185 16.34 22.99 21.68
N TRP A 186 17.09 22.10 22.34
CA TRP A 186 16.97 21.80 23.77
C TRP A 186 18.34 21.79 24.48
N PRO A 187 19.00 22.96 24.64
CA PRO A 187 20.36 23.03 25.19
C PRO A 187 20.47 22.50 26.62
N GLU A 188 19.43 22.70 27.44
CA GLU A 188 19.39 22.18 28.81
C GLU A 188 19.37 20.65 28.84
N LEU A 189 18.63 20.02 27.90
CA LEU A 189 18.58 18.56 27.79
C LEU A 189 19.95 18.01 27.37
N ALA A 190 20.56 18.62 26.35
CA ALA A 190 21.86 18.21 25.84
C ALA A 190 23.01 18.42 26.85
N THR A 191 22.88 19.36 27.78
CA THR A 191 23.86 19.57 28.86
C THR A 191 23.71 18.53 29.97
N LYS A 192 22.47 18.10 30.25
CA LYS A 192 22.16 17.17 31.35
C LYS A 192 22.19 15.70 30.95
N LYS A 193 22.06 15.39 29.67
CA LYS A 193 21.96 14.03 29.13
C LYS A 193 23.03 13.79 28.09
N ASP A 194 23.59 12.59 28.14
CA ASP A 194 24.54 12.13 27.14
C ASP A 194 23.77 11.67 25.89
N LEU A 195 23.87 12.46 24.82
CA LEU A 195 23.24 12.17 23.53
C LEU A 195 24.14 11.19 22.75
N GLN A 196 23.67 9.97 22.59
CA GLN A 196 24.39 8.87 21.92
C GLN A 196 23.99 8.77 20.45
N ILE A 197 24.92 8.43 19.56
CA ILE A 197 24.64 8.29 18.13
C ILE A 197 24.51 6.80 17.79
N VAL A 198 23.35 6.43 17.27
CA VAL A 198 23.06 5.09 16.76
C VAL A 198 22.60 5.26 15.33
N HIS A 199 23.42 4.87 14.35
CA HIS A 199 23.01 5.02 12.96
C HIS A 199 21.95 4.00 12.58
N PRO A 200 20.98 4.39 11.72
CA PRO A 200 20.17 3.42 10.98
C PRO A 200 21.06 2.45 10.20
N CYS A 201 20.59 1.22 10.04
CA CYS A 201 21.28 0.22 9.24
C CYS A 201 20.64 -0.02 7.88
N VAL A 202 21.35 -0.76 7.03
CA VAL A 202 20.86 -1.33 5.78
C VAL A 202 21.17 -2.82 5.74
N ASP A 203 20.38 -3.57 4.98
CA ASP A 203 20.63 -5.01 4.81
C ASP A 203 21.89 -5.22 3.96
N VAL A 204 22.92 -5.79 4.59
CA VAL A 204 24.23 -6.05 3.97
C VAL A 204 24.37 -7.48 3.44
N ARG A 205 23.33 -8.32 3.61
CA ARG A 205 23.34 -9.69 3.14
C ARG A 205 23.29 -9.71 1.61
N PRO A 206 24.06 -10.58 0.94
CA PRO A 206 23.98 -10.71 -0.51
C PRO A 206 22.57 -11.16 -0.89
N LYS A 207 21.84 -10.30 -1.60
CA LYS A 207 20.53 -10.65 -2.15
C LYS A 207 20.74 -11.65 -3.29
N LYS A 208 19.92 -12.72 -3.33
CA LYS A 208 19.89 -13.63 -4.48
C LYS A 208 19.34 -12.86 -5.68
N THR A 209 20.21 -12.38 -6.55
CA THR A 209 19.82 -11.86 -7.85
C THR A 209 19.29 -13.02 -8.68
N GLU A 210 17.97 -13.12 -8.85
CA GLU A 210 17.38 -13.92 -9.92
C GLU A 210 17.89 -13.32 -11.25
N ASN A 211 18.77 -14.04 -11.97
CA ASN A 211 19.35 -13.73 -13.28
C ASN A 211 18.82 -12.42 -13.94
N ILE A 212 19.36 -11.26 -13.52
CA ILE A 212 19.08 -9.94 -14.10
C ILE A 212 20.08 -9.63 -15.23
N ASP A 213 20.72 -10.65 -15.80
CA ASP A 213 21.83 -10.45 -16.74
C ASP A 213 21.39 -9.87 -18.10
N GLU A 214 20.10 -9.98 -18.46
CA GLU A 214 19.59 -9.45 -19.73
C GLU A 214 19.15 -7.96 -19.69
N PRO A 215 18.34 -7.46 -18.74
CA PRO A 215 17.92 -6.05 -18.76
C PRO A 215 19.01 -5.06 -18.27
N VAL A 216 20.09 -5.54 -17.65
CA VAL A 216 21.27 -4.71 -17.30
C VAL A 216 22.07 -4.33 -18.55
N ALA A 217 21.99 -5.10 -19.64
CA ALA A 217 22.76 -4.86 -20.86
C ALA A 217 22.41 -3.51 -21.52
N THR A 218 21.14 -3.08 -21.47
CA THR A 218 20.67 -1.85 -22.15
C THR A 218 21.22 -0.57 -21.52
N TRP A 219 21.53 -0.58 -20.22
CA TRP A 219 22.11 0.58 -19.53
C TRP A 219 23.64 0.61 -19.55
N ARG A 220 24.31 -0.43 -20.04
CA ARG A 220 25.79 -0.53 -20.07
C ARG A 220 26.46 0.37 -21.09
N ASN A 221 25.75 0.77 -22.16
CA ASN A 221 26.33 1.58 -23.23
C ASN A 221 26.50 3.06 -22.86
N LYS A 222 25.97 3.50 -21.70
CA LYS A 222 26.10 4.87 -21.21
C LYS A 222 26.56 4.90 -19.76
N LYS A 223 27.30 5.96 -19.41
CA LYS A 223 27.61 6.28 -18.02
C LYS A 223 26.39 6.92 -17.36
N ILE A 224 25.77 6.18 -16.43
CA ILE A 224 24.57 6.64 -15.73
C ILE A 224 24.95 7.42 -14.47
N LEU A 225 24.50 8.68 -14.39
CA LEU A 225 24.45 9.48 -13.17
C LEU A 225 23.04 9.32 -12.58
N LEU A 226 22.94 8.90 -11.32
CA LEU A 226 21.67 8.50 -10.73
C LEU A 226 21.28 9.40 -9.57
N SER A 227 20.08 9.97 -9.59
CA SER A 227 19.47 10.65 -8.45
C SER A 227 18.24 9.86 -7.99
N ILE A 228 18.23 9.38 -6.74
CA ILE A 228 17.08 8.68 -6.16
C ILE A 228 16.49 9.51 -5.01
N ASN A 229 15.36 10.16 -5.26
CA ASN A 229 14.68 11.05 -4.31
C ASN A 229 13.16 11.04 -4.51
N ARG A 230 12.40 11.32 -3.45
CA ARG A 230 10.99 11.71 -3.63
C ARG A 230 10.91 13.02 -4.41
N PHE A 231 9.88 13.18 -5.22
CA PHE A 231 9.63 14.42 -5.98
C PHE A 231 9.10 15.54 -5.06
N GLU A 232 9.89 15.98 -4.09
CA GLU A 232 9.56 17.06 -3.16
C GLU A 232 10.62 18.18 -3.27
N ARG A 233 10.22 19.47 -3.28
CA ARG A 233 11.17 20.59 -3.48
C ARG A 233 12.35 20.60 -2.52
N LYS A 234 12.15 20.20 -1.26
CA LYS A 234 13.22 20.10 -0.25
C LYS A 234 14.33 19.09 -0.59
N LYS A 235 14.11 18.19 -1.56
CA LYS A 235 15.11 17.23 -2.03
C LYS A 235 16.04 17.82 -3.10
N ASP A 236 15.68 18.97 -3.66
CA ASP A 236 16.47 19.76 -4.60
C ASP A 236 17.04 18.95 -5.78
N ILE A 237 16.20 18.16 -6.44
CA ILE A 237 16.60 17.41 -7.65
C ILE A 237 17.09 18.36 -8.76
N GLY A 238 16.64 19.62 -8.73
CA GLY A 238 17.07 20.67 -9.66
C GLY A 238 18.58 20.92 -9.62
N LEU A 239 19.23 20.80 -8.46
CA LEU A 239 20.69 20.90 -8.36
C LEU A 239 21.42 19.86 -9.22
N ALA A 240 20.94 18.61 -9.25
CA ALA A 240 21.51 17.57 -10.11
C ALA A 240 21.36 17.90 -11.60
N ILE A 241 20.19 18.44 -11.99
CA ILE A 241 19.91 18.85 -13.37
C ILE A 241 20.80 20.02 -13.79
N ASN A 242 20.91 21.05 -12.94
CA ASN A 242 21.77 22.21 -13.20
C ASN A 242 23.25 21.80 -13.32
N ALA A 243 23.73 20.91 -12.45
CA ALA A 243 25.11 20.45 -12.48
C ALA A 243 25.41 19.64 -13.74
N TYR A 244 24.47 18.78 -14.14
CA TYR A 244 24.56 18.01 -15.38
C TYR A 244 24.49 18.91 -16.63
N ALA A 245 23.65 19.96 -16.62
CA ALA A 245 23.63 20.97 -17.66
C ALA A 245 24.98 21.71 -17.79
N GLY A 246 25.64 21.97 -16.65
CA GLY A 246 26.94 22.63 -16.58
C GLY A 246 28.10 21.90 -17.28
N LEU A 247 27.98 20.59 -17.53
CA LEU A 247 28.97 19.81 -18.29
C LEU A 247 29.09 20.26 -19.76
N GLY A 248 28.10 20.99 -20.27
CA GLY A 248 27.98 21.31 -21.69
C GLY A 248 27.66 20.08 -22.55
N LYS A 249 27.43 20.30 -23.84
CA LYS A 249 27.00 19.22 -24.76
C LYS A 249 28.06 18.12 -24.89
N ASN A 250 29.34 18.50 -25.02
CA ASN A 250 30.44 17.55 -25.17
C ASN A 250 30.74 16.80 -23.87
N GLY A 251 30.65 17.46 -22.71
CA GLY A 251 30.87 16.81 -21.42
C GLY A 251 29.77 15.81 -21.02
N ARG A 252 28.59 15.86 -21.66
CA ARG A 252 27.52 14.88 -21.47
C ARG A 252 27.57 13.70 -22.44
N GLU A 253 28.46 13.71 -23.43
CA GLU A 253 28.51 12.67 -24.44
C GLU A 253 28.74 11.29 -23.79
N GLY A 254 27.95 10.29 -24.23
CA GLY A 254 27.99 8.94 -23.66
C GLY A 254 27.45 8.82 -22.23
N SER A 255 26.81 9.86 -21.68
CA SER A 255 26.21 9.85 -20.34
C SER A 255 24.70 10.11 -20.35
N ARG A 256 24.04 9.87 -19.20
CA ARG A 256 22.63 10.21 -18.95
C ARG A 256 22.42 10.45 -17.45
N LEU A 257 21.61 11.46 -17.13
CA LEU A 257 21.10 11.68 -15.77
C LEU A 257 19.74 10.97 -15.62
N VAL A 258 19.63 10.08 -14.63
CA VAL A 258 18.37 9.40 -14.28
C VAL A 258 17.87 9.91 -12.94
N CYS A 259 16.71 10.54 -12.93
CA CYS A 259 16.02 11.06 -11.75
C CYS A 259 14.85 10.13 -11.39
N ALA A 260 15.05 9.26 -10.40
CA ALA A 260 14.07 8.27 -9.97
C ALA A 260 13.54 8.54 -8.56
N GLY A 261 12.30 8.15 -8.29
CA GLY A 261 11.85 7.96 -6.91
C GLY A 261 10.36 8.13 -6.70
N GLY A 262 9.96 8.22 -5.43
CA GLY A 262 8.55 8.16 -5.02
C GLY A 262 7.74 9.32 -5.60
N TYR A 263 6.66 8.96 -6.32
CA TYR A 263 5.73 9.89 -6.94
C TYR A 263 4.29 9.43 -6.69
N ASP A 264 3.50 10.29 -6.06
CA ASP A 264 2.07 10.09 -5.86
C ASP A 264 1.30 11.20 -6.58
N HIS A 265 0.46 10.83 -7.54
CA HIS A 265 -0.34 11.75 -8.35
C HIS A 265 -1.39 12.51 -7.52
N ARG A 266 -1.74 12.01 -6.34
CA ARG A 266 -2.65 12.66 -5.38
C ARG A 266 -1.97 13.75 -4.57
N VAL A 267 -0.64 13.72 -4.49
CA VAL A 267 0.15 14.71 -3.76
C VAL A 267 0.54 15.81 -4.74
N GLN A 268 -0.15 16.95 -4.66
CA GLN A 268 0.06 18.09 -5.56
C GLN A 268 1.53 18.56 -5.60
N GLU A 269 2.25 18.48 -4.48
CA GLU A 269 3.69 18.76 -4.41
C GLU A 269 4.50 17.94 -5.42
N ASN A 270 4.24 16.62 -5.50
CA ASN A 270 4.96 15.72 -6.41
C ASN A 270 4.69 16.07 -7.87
N VAL A 271 3.43 16.31 -8.21
CA VAL A 271 2.99 16.59 -9.58
C VAL A 271 3.57 17.92 -10.06
N LEU A 272 3.48 18.98 -9.24
CA LEU A 272 3.99 20.29 -9.60
C LEU A 272 5.52 20.29 -9.69
N TYR A 273 6.20 19.68 -8.73
CA TYR A 273 7.66 19.70 -8.73
C TYR A 273 8.25 18.88 -9.88
N HIS A 274 7.66 17.74 -10.24
CA HIS A 274 8.08 17.00 -11.45
C HIS A 274 7.95 17.86 -12.72
N LYS A 275 6.84 18.58 -12.90
CA LYS A 275 6.67 19.52 -14.03
C LYS A 275 7.71 20.65 -14.02
N GLU A 276 8.00 21.21 -12.85
CA GLU A 276 9.05 22.23 -12.69
C GLU A 276 10.43 21.69 -13.07
N LEU A 277 10.75 20.45 -12.71
CA LEU A 277 12.02 19.81 -13.05
C LEU A 277 12.16 19.53 -14.56
N VAL A 278 11.07 19.10 -15.21
CA VAL A 278 11.03 18.93 -16.67
C VAL A 278 11.26 20.28 -17.36
N SER A 279 10.50 21.30 -16.96
CA SER A 279 10.64 22.65 -17.53
C SER A 279 12.03 23.25 -17.27
N LEU A 280 12.62 23.00 -16.10
CA LEU A 280 13.99 23.41 -15.79
C LEU A 280 14.99 22.76 -16.76
N ALA A 281 14.93 21.43 -16.93
CA ALA A 281 15.83 20.72 -17.83
C ALA A 281 15.70 21.20 -19.28
N GLU A 282 14.48 21.40 -19.75
CA GLU A 282 14.21 21.93 -21.10
C GLU A 282 14.74 23.36 -21.28
N SER A 283 14.58 24.22 -20.26
CA SER A 283 15.10 25.60 -20.29
C SER A 283 16.63 25.66 -20.37
N LEU A 284 17.31 24.61 -19.93
CA LEU A 284 18.76 24.45 -20.01
C LEU A 284 19.21 23.75 -21.31
N GLY A 285 18.27 23.49 -22.23
CA GLY A 285 18.53 22.84 -23.52
C GLY A 285 18.79 21.34 -23.41
N LEU A 286 18.34 20.68 -22.33
CA LEU A 286 18.44 19.24 -22.15
C LEU A 286 17.21 18.53 -22.70
N LYS A 287 17.41 17.42 -23.42
CA LYS A 287 16.32 16.54 -23.86
C LYS A 287 15.84 15.68 -22.70
N THR A 288 14.53 15.66 -22.47
CA THR A 288 13.94 14.93 -21.34
C THR A 288 12.98 13.83 -21.78
N ALA A 289 12.84 12.80 -20.95
CA ALA A 289 11.76 11.84 -21.06
C ALA A 289 11.22 11.50 -19.66
N THR A 290 9.93 11.18 -19.56
CA THR A 290 9.31 10.70 -18.32
C THR A 290 8.69 9.34 -18.56
N THR A 291 9.02 8.37 -17.70
CA THR A 291 8.47 7.02 -17.79
C THR A 291 7.97 6.54 -16.43
N LYS A 292 7.05 5.56 -16.46
CA LYS A 292 6.39 5.00 -15.27
C LYS A 292 6.62 3.50 -15.10
N THR A 293 7.20 2.84 -16.10
CA THR A 293 7.38 1.38 -16.09
C THR A 293 8.82 1.02 -16.47
N ILE A 294 9.26 -0.16 -16.00
CA ILE A 294 10.60 -0.69 -16.31
C ILE A 294 10.82 -0.81 -17.82
N VAL A 295 9.81 -1.29 -18.55
CA VAL A 295 9.88 -1.49 -20.01
C VAL A 295 10.06 -0.15 -20.72
N THR A 296 9.25 0.85 -20.39
CA THR A 296 9.38 2.18 -21.01
C THR A 296 10.70 2.85 -20.65
N ALA A 297 11.18 2.68 -19.41
CA ALA A 297 12.47 3.21 -18.97
C ALA A 297 13.67 2.63 -19.74
N LEU A 298 13.67 1.31 -19.99
CA LEU A 298 14.74 0.59 -20.69
C LEU A 298 14.92 1.02 -22.15
N ASN A 299 13.90 1.65 -22.73
CA ASN A 299 13.82 1.90 -24.16
C ASN A 299 13.79 3.40 -24.52
N VAL A 300 14.18 4.25 -23.57
CA VAL A 300 14.27 5.69 -23.78
C VAL A 300 15.42 5.96 -24.78
N PRO A 301 15.15 6.70 -25.88
CA PRO A 301 16.14 6.99 -26.91
C PRO A 301 17.47 7.53 -26.37
N ASP A 302 18.58 7.12 -26.98
CA ASP A 302 19.92 7.49 -26.53
C ASP A 302 20.20 8.99 -26.58
N ASP A 303 19.45 9.79 -27.31
CA ASP A 303 19.62 11.25 -27.32
C ASP A 303 18.98 11.96 -26.11
N ILE A 304 18.25 11.24 -25.25
CA ILE A 304 17.70 11.79 -24.00
C ILE A 304 18.80 12.00 -22.95
N ASP A 305 18.94 13.25 -22.53
CA ASP A 305 19.88 13.72 -21.52
C ASP A 305 19.40 13.40 -20.09
N VAL A 306 18.12 13.66 -19.80
CA VAL A 306 17.52 13.52 -18.46
C VAL A 306 16.29 12.62 -18.52
N LEU A 307 16.31 11.53 -17.76
CA LEU A 307 15.21 10.60 -17.66
C LEU A 307 14.56 10.64 -16.27
N PHE A 308 13.26 10.95 -16.22
CA PHE A 308 12.46 10.90 -15.02
C PHE A 308 11.75 9.55 -14.89
N LEU A 309 11.95 8.87 -13.75
CA LEU A 309 11.30 7.59 -13.42
C LEU A 309 10.38 7.78 -12.22
N LEU A 310 9.07 7.80 -12.48
CA LEU A 310 8.05 8.05 -11.46
C LEU A 310 7.65 6.74 -10.77
N SER A 311 7.92 6.63 -9.46
CA SER A 311 7.61 5.46 -8.62
C SER A 311 8.21 4.17 -9.15
N VAL A 312 9.48 3.94 -8.82
CA VAL A 312 10.23 2.75 -9.25
C VAL A 312 10.01 1.55 -8.31
N PRO A 313 9.72 0.35 -8.84
CA PRO A 313 9.77 -0.88 -8.06
C PRO A 313 11.17 -1.11 -7.48
N ASN A 314 11.26 -1.83 -6.35
CA ASN A 314 12.54 -2.14 -5.71
C ASN A 314 13.54 -2.84 -6.64
N THR A 315 13.06 -3.73 -7.50
CA THR A 315 13.90 -4.43 -8.51
C THR A 315 14.53 -3.47 -9.51
N LEU A 316 13.79 -2.46 -9.96
CA LEU A 316 14.33 -1.41 -10.84
C LEU A 316 15.33 -0.52 -10.09
N LYS A 317 15.03 -0.18 -8.83
CA LYS A 317 15.97 0.58 -7.99
C LYS A 317 17.31 -0.14 -7.88
N GLU A 318 17.30 -1.44 -7.61
CA GLU A 318 18.51 -2.27 -7.54
C GLU A 318 19.26 -2.32 -8.88
N MET A 319 18.54 -2.45 -9.99
CA MET A 319 19.15 -2.43 -11.33
C MET A 319 19.82 -1.10 -11.64
N LEU A 320 19.18 0.02 -11.29
CA LEU A 320 19.72 1.37 -11.46
C LEU A 320 20.98 1.58 -10.60
N LEU A 321 20.94 1.17 -9.33
CA LEU A 321 22.09 1.24 -8.44
C LEU A 321 23.25 0.40 -8.99
N ASN A 322 23.00 -0.81 -9.50
CA ASN A 322 24.06 -1.66 -10.07
C ASN A 322 24.61 -1.15 -11.41
N SER A 323 23.89 -0.28 -12.11
CA SER A 323 24.28 0.27 -13.42
C SER A 323 24.87 1.68 -13.33
N ALA A 324 24.70 2.38 -12.21
CA ALA A 324 25.16 3.75 -12.04
C ALA A 324 26.68 3.84 -11.82
N CYS A 325 27.30 4.87 -12.39
CA CYS A 325 28.70 5.21 -12.10
C CYS A 325 28.84 6.24 -10.97
N LEU A 326 27.77 7.00 -10.68
CA LEU A 326 27.71 7.97 -9.60
C LEU A 326 26.28 8.10 -9.10
N LEU A 327 26.10 8.06 -7.77
CA LEU A 327 24.87 8.54 -7.14
C LEU A 327 25.01 10.05 -6.85
N VAL A 328 24.06 10.85 -7.33
CA VAL A 328 23.96 12.30 -7.08
C VAL A 328 22.85 12.54 -6.06
N TYR A 329 23.24 12.82 -4.82
CA TYR A 329 22.36 12.97 -3.66
C TYR A 329 22.28 14.43 -3.20
N THR A 330 21.28 15.14 -3.73
CA THR A 330 21.05 16.58 -3.55
C THR A 330 20.37 17.04 -2.25
N PRO A 331 19.65 16.20 -1.45
CA PRO A 331 18.93 16.71 -0.28
C PRO A 331 19.83 17.40 0.75
N SER A 332 19.46 18.64 1.09
CA SER A 332 20.11 19.39 2.17
C SER A 332 19.42 19.17 3.50
N ASN A 333 20.17 19.22 4.61
CA ASN A 333 19.65 19.01 5.97
C ASN A 333 18.85 17.70 6.13
N GLU A 334 19.19 16.70 5.32
CA GLU A 334 18.60 15.36 5.45
C GLU A 334 19.01 14.76 6.79
N HIS A 335 18.08 14.11 7.49
CA HIS A 335 18.37 13.64 8.85
C HIS A 335 19.46 12.57 8.88
N PHE A 336 19.48 11.68 7.86
CA PHE A 336 20.48 10.62 7.74
C PHE A 336 20.85 10.29 6.28
N GLY A 337 19.86 9.93 5.45
CA GLY A 337 20.08 9.56 4.05
C GLY A 337 20.47 8.09 3.88
N ILE A 338 19.47 7.21 3.75
CA ILE A 338 19.69 5.76 3.51
C ILE A 338 20.17 5.48 2.08
N VAL A 339 19.70 6.23 1.09
CA VAL A 339 20.03 6.02 -0.33
C VAL A 339 21.55 6.06 -0.60
N PRO A 340 22.35 6.99 -0.02
CA PRO A 340 23.81 6.91 -0.06
C PRO A 340 24.40 5.57 0.39
N LEU A 341 23.85 4.94 1.44
CA LEU A 341 24.31 3.64 1.92
C LEU A 341 23.98 2.53 0.91
N GLU A 342 22.79 2.58 0.30
CA GLU A 342 22.37 1.61 -0.73
C GLU A 342 23.28 1.70 -1.97
N ALA A 343 23.63 2.90 -2.41
CA ALA A 343 24.58 3.11 -3.51
C ALA A 343 25.99 2.62 -3.18
N MET A 344 26.50 2.96 -1.98
CA MET A 344 27.80 2.46 -1.54
C MET A 344 27.85 0.93 -1.44
N LEU A 345 26.76 0.25 -1.03
CA LEU A 345 26.68 -1.21 -1.05
C LEU A 345 26.70 -1.80 -2.45
N ALA A 346 26.07 -1.13 -3.42
CA ALA A 346 26.13 -1.48 -4.83
C ALA A 346 27.50 -1.18 -5.47
N GLY A 347 28.44 -0.61 -4.71
CA GLY A 347 29.76 -0.24 -5.21
C GLY A 347 29.77 1.06 -6.02
N VAL A 348 28.77 1.92 -5.84
CA VAL A 348 28.65 3.21 -6.52
C VAL A 348 29.15 4.34 -5.61
N PRO A 349 30.11 5.16 -6.07
CA PRO A 349 30.49 6.40 -5.39
C PRO A 349 29.32 7.37 -5.22
N VAL A 350 29.37 8.20 -4.18
CA VAL A 350 28.29 9.15 -3.88
C VAL A 350 28.79 10.60 -3.96
N LEU A 351 28.17 11.42 -4.79
CA LEU A 351 28.26 12.88 -4.72
C LEU A 351 27.07 13.40 -3.92
N ALA A 352 27.31 13.99 -2.75
CA ALA A 352 26.24 14.44 -1.86
C ALA A 352 26.42 15.87 -1.36
N ALA A 353 25.31 16.47 -0.94
CA ALA A 353 25.31 17.75 -0.24
C ALA A 353 26.15 17.68 1.04
N ASN A 354 27.02 18.67 1.26
CA ASN A 354 27.85 18.82 2.46
C ASN A 354 27.04 19.32 3.67
N SER A 355 25.91 18.67 3.95
CA SER A 355 25.00 19.01 5.03
C SER A 355 24.23 17.78 5.49
N GLY A 356 23.72 17.80 6.73
CA GLY A 356 22.89 16.71 7.23
C GLY A 356 23.64 15.38 7.41
N GLY A 357 22.89 14.29 7.29
CA GLY A 357 23.39 12.92 7.41
C GLY A 357 24.44 12.45 6.38
N PRO A 358 24.49 12.97 5.14
CA PRO A 358 25.61 12.72 4.23
C PRO A 358 27.01 12.93 4.82
N LEU A 359 27.17 13.87 5.76
CA LEU A 359 28.43 14.13 6.47
C LEU A 359 28.94 12.91 7.27
N GLU A 360 28.05 11.99 7.60
CA GLU A 360 28.36 10.79 8.39
C GLU A 360 28.43 9.54 7.51
N THR A 361 27.58 9.47 6.47
CA THR A 361 27.54 8.31 5.59
C THR A 361 28.72 8.32 4.61
N VAL A 362 29.01 9.45 3.98
CA VAL A 362 30.04 9.60 2.94
C VAL A 362 31.37 10.08 3.55
N LEU A 363 32.47 9.43 3.19
CA LEU A 363 33.82 9.94 3.46
C LEU A 363 34.34 10.67 2.22
N ASP A 364 34.49 11.99 2.35
CA ASP A 364 34.97 12.85 1.27
C ASP A 364 36.32 12.36 0.70
N GLY A 365 36.39 12.28 -0.62
CA GLY A 365 37.52 11.77 -1.39
C GLY A 365 37.78 10.26 -1.28
N LYS A 366 37.04 9.51 -0.44
CA LYS A 366 37.28 8.07 -0.19
C LYS A 366 36.14 7.16 -0.62
N THR A 367 34.89 7.56 -0.36
CA THR A 367 33.69 6.82 -0.77
C THR A 367 32.78 7.66 -1.66
N GLY A 368 33.18 8.90 -1.93
CA GLY A 368 32.37 9.90 -2.60
C GLY A 368 32.91 11.31 -2.37
N TRP A 369 32.06 12.31 -2.60
CA TRP A 369 32.37 13.73 -2.44
C TRP A 369 31.25 14.44 -1.70
N LEU A 370 31.63 15.38 -0.82
CA LEU A 370 30.71 16.25 -0.09
C LEU A 370 30.88 17.68 -0.57
N ILE A 371 29.83 18.24 -1.19
CA ILE A 371 29.88 19.58 -1.79
C ILE A 371 28.73 20.42 -1.27
N ASP A 372 29.02 21.67 -0.91
CA ASP A 372 27.98 22.61 -0.53
C ASP A 372 27.00 22.82 -1.71
N PRO A 373 25.68 22.69 -1.50
CA PRO A 373 24.65 22.88 -2.53
C PRO A 373 24.74 24.22 -3.28
N THR A 374 25.30 25.27 -2.69
CA THR A 374 25.41 26.59 -3.33
C THR A 374 26.52 26.68 -4.36
N HIS A 375 27.45 25.72 -4.39
CA HIS A 375 28.64 25.73 -5.25
C HIS A 375 28.44 24.84 -6.48
N LEU A 376 27.49 25.21 -7.33
CA LEU A 376 27.09 24.46 -8.52
C LEU A 376 28.28 24.03 -9.39
N GLU A 377 29.26 24.90 -9.56
CA GLU A 377 30.48 24.65 -10.35
C GLU A 377 31.27 23.44 -9.85
N ARG A 378 31.28 23.18 -8.53
CA ARG A 378 31.97 22.03 -7.94
C ARG A 378 31.21 20.73 -8.13
N TRP A 379 29.87 20.78 -8.12
CA TRP A 379 29.03 19.62 -8.48
C TRP A 379 29.29 19.20 -9.92
N THR A 380 29.26 20.17 -10.84
CA THR A 380 29.58 19.97 -12.26
C THR A 380 30.98 19.39 -12.43
N ALA A 381 32.00 19.99 -11.80
CA ALA A 381 33.38 19.52 -11.89
C ALA A 381 33.57 18.08 -11.36
N THR A 382 32.77 17.68 -10.36
CA THR A 382 32.83 16.32 -9.82
C THR A 382 32.15 15.31 -10.75
N MET A 383 31.01 15.69 -11.36
CA MET A 383 30.39 14.88 -12.41
C MET A 383 31.34 14.70 -13.60
N ASP A 384 31.97 15.78 -14.06
CA ASP A 384 32.97 15.76 -15.14
C ASP A 384 34.15 14.85 -14.80
N LYS A 385 34.65 14.97 -13.56
CA LYS A 385 35.73 14.12 -13.05
C LYS A 385 35.38 12.65 -13.11
N VAL A 386 34.18 12.25 -12.67
CA VAL A 386 33.75 10.85 -12.69
C VAL A 386 33.53 10.34 -14.12
N LEU A 387 32.97 11.17 -14.99
CA LEU A 387 32.70 10.80 -16.37
C LEU A 387 33.97 10.68 -17.22
N HIS A 388 34.95 11.57 -17.04
CA HIS A 388 36.04 11.74 -18.01
C HIS A 388 37.45 11.63 -17.42
N ASN A 389 37.63 11.93 -16.13
CA ASN A 389 38.97 12.06 -15.53
C ASN A 389 39.30 10.96 -14.50
N MET A 390 38.43 9.96 -14.33
CA MET A 390 38.66 8.81 -13.45
C MET A 390 38.62 7.51 -14.23
N SER A 391 39.56 6.61 -13.91
CA SER A 391 39.55 5.26 -14.47
C SER A 391 38.49 4.39 -13.80
N ASP A 392 38.01 3.35 -14.50
CA ASP A 392 37.10 2.35 -13.92
C ASP A 392 37.71 1.67 -12.69
N ALA A 393 39.04 1.53 -12.64
CA ALA A 393 39.75 0.98 -11.48
C ALA A 393 39.63 1.91 -10.26
N ASP A 394 39.74 3.22 -10.44
CA ASP A 394 39.59 4.20 -9.36
C ASP A 394 38.15 4.23 -8.83
N LEU A 395 37.16 4.20 -9.73
CA LEU A 395 35.74 4.15 -9.37
C LEU A 395 35.41 2.85 -8.61
N LYS A 396 35.89 1.70 -9.09
CA LYS A 396 35.72 0.41 -8.39
C LYS A 396 36.40 0.41 -7.02
N LYS A 397 37.58 1.03 -6.88
CA LYS A 397 38.28 1.16 -5.60
C LYS A 397 37.49 2.01 -4.61
N MET A 398 36.94 3.15 -5.07
CA MET A 398 36.09 4.02 -4.26
C MET A 398 34.78 3.33 -3.87
N GLY A 399 34.14 2.64 -4.82
CA GLY A 399 32.94 1.83 -4.60
C GLY A 399 33.17 0.71 -3.58
N ALA A 400 34.29 -0.02 -3.68
CA ALA A 400 34.66 -1.05 -2.72
C ALA A 400 34.91 -0.48 -1.32
N ALA A 401 35.56 0.68 -1.21
CA ALA A 401 35.73 1.38 0.05
C ALA A 401 34.38 1.80 0.66
N GLY A 402 33.43 2.24 -0.17
CA GLY A 402 32.05 2.51 0.21
C GLY A 402 31.37 1.26 0.77
N ALA A 403 31.35 0.16 0.02
CA ALA A 403 30.73 -1.09 0.42
C ALA A 403 31.32 -1.64 1.74
N GLN A 404 32.65 -1.58 1.90
CA GLN A 404 33.33 -1.98 3.13
C GLN A 404 32.92 -1.09 4.32
N ARG A 405 32.83 0.23 4.11
CA ARG A 405 32.36 1.16 5.14
C ARG A 405 30.94 0.81 5.58
N VAL A 406 30.02 0.57 4.64
CA VAL A 406 28.64 0.22 4.96
C VAL A 406 28.57 -1.06 5.79
N LYS A 407 29.26 -2.12 5.36
CA LYS A 407 29.32 -3.39 6.09
C LYS A 407 29.88 -3.25 7.51
N LYS A 408 30.85 -2.35 7.70
CA LYS A 408 31.53 -2.14 8.98
C LYS A 408 30.74 -1.25 9.94
N GLU A 409 30.13 -0.18 9.45
CA GLU A 409 29.59 0.90 10.30
C GLU A 409 28.06 0.99 10.31
N PHE A 410 27.39 0.45 9.30
CA PHE A 410 25.95 0.66 9.04
C PHE A 410 25.19 -0.65 8.79
N SER A 411 25.71 -1.78 9.28
CA SER A 411 24.99 -3.05 9.29
C SER A 411 24.07 -3.16 10.51
N ASP A 412 23.07 -4.03 10.41
CA ASP A 412 22.17 -4.42 11.49
C ASP A 412 22.93 -4.89 12.74
N THR A 413 23.97 -5.71 12.54
CA THR A 413 24.88 -6.17 13.60
C THR A 413 25.54 -5.00 14.32
N LYS A 414 26.02 -3.99 13.57
CA LYS A 414 26.70 -2.85 14.16
C LYS A 414 25.75 -1.94 14.92
N MET A 415 24.54 -1.72 14.39
CA MET A 415 23.51 -0.96 15.07
C MET A 415 23.11 -1.64 16.39
N ALA A 416 22.93 -2.96 16.38
CA ALA A 416 22.61 -3.75 17.56
C ALA A 416 23.73 -3.71 18.63
N GLU A 417 25.00 -3.82 18.22
CA GLU A 417 26.15 -3.65 19.10
C GLU A 417 26.15 -2.30 19.83
N ARG A 418 25.91 -1.20 19.09
CA ARG A 418 25.86 0.15 19.66
C ARG A 418 24.69 0.28 20.65
N LEU A 419 23.51 -0.21 20.28
CA LEU A 419 22.34 -0.20 21.16
C LEU A 419 22.56 -1.00 22.44
N ASP A 420 23.08 -2.23 22.34
CA ASP A 420 23.34 -3.09 23.50
C ASP A 420 24.40 -2.48 24.44
N SER A 421 25.44 -1.86 23.87
CA SER A 421 26.43 -1.12 24.65
C SER A 421 25.81 0.06 25.41
N ILE A 422 24.94 0.84 24.77
CA ILE A 422 24.23 1.96 25.42
C ILE A 422 23.34 1.41 26.53
N ILE A 423 22.52 0.40 26.25
CA ILE A 423 21.60 -0.21 27.23
C ILE A 423 22.37 -0.72 28.44
N SER A 424 23.51 -1.38 28.23
CA SER A 424 24.38 -1.86 29.31
C SER A 424 25.00 -0.71 30.12
N GLY A 425 25.33 0.41 29.46
CA GLY A 425 25.89 1.60 30.08
C GLY A 425 24.91 2.39 30.95
N MET A 426 23.61 2.32 30.66
CA MET A 426 22.56 3.04 31.42
C MET A 426 22.49 2.67 32.90
N ALA A 427 23.06 1.53 33.32
CA ALA A 427 23.13 1.18 34.74
C ALA A 427 23.90 2.23 35.57
N ARG A 428 24.81 2.99 34.94
CA ARG A 428 25.67 4.00 35.58
C ARG A 428 25.13 5.43 35.45
N SER A 429 24.04 5.65 34.73
CA SER A 429 23.53 7.01 34.47
C SER A 429 22.71 7.56 35.65
N ASN A 430 22.83 8.87 35.86
CA ASN A 430 22.02 9.62 36.82
C ASN A 430 20.56 9.65 36.36
N ARG A 431 19.67 9.13 37.22
CA ARG A 431 18.24 9.04 36.95
C ARG A 431 17.49 10.26 37.49
N ARG A 432 16.51 10.76 36.74
CA ARG A 432 15.59 11.82 37.21
C ARG A 432 14.59 11.21 38.20
N SER A 433 14.32 11.91 39.30
CA SER A 433 13.41 11.41 40.33
C SER A 433 11.96 11.40 39.86
N ALA A 434 11.25 10.29 40.08
CA ALA A 434 9.82 10.16 39.80
C ALA A 434 8.95 11.08 40.68
N GLN A 435 9.50 11.63 41.77
CA GLN A 435 8.81 12.60 42.64
C GLN A 435 8.46 13.91 41.93
N GLU A 436 9.22 14.29 40.91
CA GLU A 436 8.93 15.47 40.11
C GLU A 436 7.67 15.28 39.26
N LEU A 437 7.38 14.05 38.80
CA LEU A 437 6.11 13.74 38.16
C LEU A 437 4.95 13.85 39.16
N SER A 438 5.11 13.32 40.37
CA SER A 438 4.09 13.47 41.42
C SER A 438 3.80 14.93 41.72
N SER A 439 4.85 15.76 41.81
CA SER A 439 4.71 17.20 42.04
C SER A 439 3.99 17.87 40.86
N PHE A 440 4.37 17.56 39.62
CA PHE A 440 3.72 18.07 38.42
C PHE A 440 2.23 17.69 38.33
N VAL A 441 1.88 16.43 38.58
CA VAL A 441 0.49 15.94 38.58
C VAL A 441 -0.32 16.59 39.69
N MET A 442 0.26 16.74 40.89
CA MET A 442 -0.40 17.44 42.01
C MET A 442 -0.68 18.91 41.67
N THR A 443 0.28 19.62 41.08
CA THR A 443 0.07 21.00 40.62
C THR A 443 -1.05 21.09 39.59
N LEU A 444 -1.08 20.19 38.61
CA LEU A 444 -2.13 20.16 37.59
C LEU A 444 -3.52 19.88 38.21
N GLY A 445 -3.59 18.96 39.17
CA GLY A 445 -4.81 18.63 39.91
C GLY A 445 -5.35 19.82 40.71
N VAL A 446 -4.47 20.58 41.37
CA VAL A 446 -4.84 21.82 42.08
C VAL A 446 -5.38 22.88 41.11
N ILE A 447 -4.72 23.10 39.97
CA ILE A 447 -5.20 24.04 38.94
C ILE A 447 -6.59 23.65 38.42
N LEU A 448 -6.81 22.37 38.13
CA LEU A 448 -8.13 21.87 37.69
C LEU A 448 -9.21 22.07 38.76
N LEU A 449 -8.88 21.81 40.04
CA LEU A 449 -9.77 22.05 41.16
C LEU A 449 -10.16 23.54 41.24
N ASP A 450 -9.19 24.44 41.08
CA ASP A 450 -9.39 25.89 41.10
C ASP A 450 -10.29 26.38 39.96
N ILE A 451 -10.05 25.89 38.74
CA ILE A 451 -10.90 26.19 37.57
C ILE A 451 -12.32 25.69 37.82
N THR A 452 -12.46 24.45 38.29
CA THR A 452 -13.78 23.85 38.56
C THR A 452 -14.52 24.63 39.65
N TYR A 453 -13.81 25.04 40.71
CA TYR A 453 -14.35 25.88 41.77
C TYR A 453 -14.78 27.27 41.27
N TYR A 454 -13.97 27.90 40.41
CA TYR A 454 -14.31 29.19 39.78
C TYR A 454 -15.59 29.09 38.94
N TYR A 455 -15.72 28.08 38.08
CA TYR A 455 -16.93 27.87 37.28
C TYR A 455 -18.14 27.49 38.15
N ALA A 456 -17.94 26.72 39.22
CA ALA A 456 -18.99 26.41 40.20
C ALA A 456 -19.52 27.67 40.90
N LEU A 457 -18.66 28.67 41.17
CA LEU A 457 -19.05 29.95 41.77
C LEU A 457 -19.83 30.88 40.81
N GLN A 458 -19.69 30.70 39.48
CA GLN A 458 -20.48 31.44 38.50
C GLN A 458 -21.94 30.95 38.43
N ASN A 459 -22.23 29.74 38.91
CA ASN A 459 -23.58 29.19 38.95
C ASN A 459 -24.32 29.62 40.24
N LYS A 460 -25.35 30.46 40.10
CA LYS A 460 -26.13 31.05 41.21
C LYS A 460 -26.72 30.00 42.19
N HIS A 461 -27.12 28.83 41.71
CA HIS A 461 -27.66 27.76 42.56
C HIS A 461 -26.58 27.07 43.39
N ILE A 462 -25.40 26.86 42.81
CA ILE A 462 -24.26 26.21 43.43
C ILE A 462 -23.59 27.15 44.45
N LYS A 463 -23.45 28.44 44.10
CA LYS A 463 -22.94 29.51 44.98
C LYS A 463 -23.72 29.60 46.31
N ARG A 464 -25.05 29.41 46.27
CA ARG A 464 -25.92 29.45 47.46
C ARG A 464 -25.74 28.24 48.40
N LYS A 465 -25.30 27.09 47.86
CA LYS A 465 -24.97 25.88 48.63
C LYS A 465 -23.51 25.86 49.12
N LEU A 466 -22.56 26.33 48.31
CA LEU A 466 -21.13 26.34 48.65
C LEU A 466 -20.69 27.50 49.54
N GLY A 467 -21.42 28.63 49.54
CA GLY A 467 -21.10 29.81 50.33
C GLY A 467 -21.11 29.62 51.86
N LYS A 468 -21.46 28.43 52.36
CA LYS A 468 -21.42 28.09 53.79
C LYS A 468 -20.33 27.08 54.18
N LEU A 469 -19.59 26.48 53.23
CA LEU A 469 -18.81 25.27 53.56
C LEU A 469 -17.27 25.35 53.45
N LEU A 470 -16.61 26.25 52.72
CA LEU A 470 -15.13 26.27 52.71
C LEU A 470 -14.50 27.60 52.30
N LEU A 471 -13.31 27.88 52.85
CA LEU A 471 -12.37 28.91 52.42
C LEU A 471 -12.00 28.74 50.93
N PRO A 472 -11.70 29.82 50.20
CA PRO A 472 -11.34 29.74 48.78
C PRO A 472 -10.02 28.96 48.57
N PRO A 473 -9.87 28.22 47.46
CA PRO A 473 -8.68 27.40 47.18
C PRO A 473 -7.34 28.14 47.18
N PHE A 474 -7.37 29.47 46.99
CA PHE A 474 -6.18 30.33 47.03
C PHE A 474 -5.43 30.28 48.39
N ALA A 475 -6.11 29.90 49.48
CA ALA A 475 -5.48 29.70 50.79
C ALA A 475 -4.75 28.35 50.91
N LEU A 476 -5.17 27.32 50.15
CA LEU A 476 -4.52 26.01 50.13
C LEU A 476 -3.25 26.01 49.27
N THR A 477 -3.19 26.81 48.20
CA THR A 477 -1.99 26.92 47.34
C THR A 477 -0.77 27.49 48.08
N GLN A 478 -0.95 28.45 49.00
CA GLN A 478 0.14 28.95 49.85
C GLN A 478 0.60 27.92 50.91
N GLN A 479 -0.33 27.25 51.60
CA GLN A 479 0.04 26.27 52.63
C GLN A 479 0.68 25.00 52.05
N THR A 480 0.22 24.55 50.89
CA THR A 480 0.76 23.33 50.25
C THR A 480 2.15 23.56 49.64
N MET A 481 2.42 24.75 49.08
CA MET A 481 3.78 25.11 48.63
C MET A 481 4.78 25.21 49.80
N VAL A 482 4.37 25.73 50.95
CA VAL A 482 5.25 25.85 52.12
C VAL A 482 5.57 24.47 52.74
N LEU A 483 4.62 23.52 52.70
CA LEU A 483 4.83 22.15 53.17
C LEU A 483 5.70 21.30 52.21
N LEU A 484 5.62 21.53 50.89
CA LEU A 484 6.43 20.82 49.89
C LEU A 484 7.91 21.25 49.86
N ILE A 485 8.22 22.46 50.33
CA ILE A 485 9.60 22.97 50.44
C ILE A 485 10.27 22.56 51.77
N SER A 486 9.50 22.01 52.72
CA SER A 486 9.93 21.88 54.12
C SER A 486 9.67 20.49 54.72
N ARG A 487 10.36 19.45 54.25
CA ARG A 487 10.87 18.27 55.04
C ARG A 487 11.14 17.03 54.16
N PRO A 488 12.18 16.22 54.47
CA PRO A 488 12.34 14.88 53.91
C PRO A 488 11.53 13.85 54.74
N PRO A 489 10.92 12.81 54.13
CA PRO A 489 10.37 11.72 54.91
C PRO A 489 11.37 10.57 55.06
N VAL A 490 11.49 10.14 56.31
CA VAL A 490 12.21 8.97 56.80
C VAL A 490 11.51 7.68 56.34
N ARG A 491 12.31 6.61 56.14
CA ARG A 491 11.91 5.23 55.83
C ARG A 491 10.86 4.67 56.80
N GLY A 492 9.86 3.98 56.23
CA GLY A 492 9.22 2.82 56.88
C GLY A 492 7.70 2.87 56.97
N SER A 493 7.00 2.02 56.20
CA SER A 493 5.92 1.12 56.63
C SER A 493 4.95 0.80 55.49
N THR A 494 5.23 -0.24 54.70
CA THR A 494 4.25 -0.87 53.81
C THR A 494 3.70 -2.12 54.50
N ARG A 495 2.72 -1.92 55.39
CA ARG A 495 1.88 -2.98 55.95
C ARG A 495 0.51 -2.41 56.27
N GLN A 496 -0.29 -2.14 55.22
CA GLN A 496 -1.75 -2.02 55.27
C GLN A 496 -2.25 -1.57 53.88
N ILE A 497 -2.33 -2.50 52.93
CA ILE A 497 -3.32 -2.58 51.84
C ILE A 497 -3.26 -4.05 51.41
N SER A 498 -3.86 -4.93 52.20
CA SER A 498 -4.07 -6.35 51.82
C SER A 498 -5.42 -6.87 52.31
N LEU A 499 -6.40 -5.98 52.50
CA LEU A 499 -7.68 -6.35 53.12
C LEU A 499 -8.91 -5.75 52.43
N LEU A 500 -8.86 -5.53 51.11
CA LEU A 500 -10.05 -5.11 50.35
C LEU A 500 -10.14 -5.65 48.90
N VAL A 501 -9.55 -6.82 48.61
CA VAL A 501 -9.79 -7.56 47.34
C VAL A 501 -9.87 -9.07 47.60
N LYS A 502 -10.77 -9.48 48.49
CA LYS A 502 -11.24 -10.87 48.60
C LYS A 502 -12.76 -10.82 48.78
N ASN A 503 -13.50 -10.84 47.67
CA ASN A 503 -14.87 -11.38 47.58
C ASN A 503 -15.53 -11.16 46.20
N LEU A 504 -14.85 -11.51 45.09
CA LEU A 504 -15.52 -11.72 43.80
C LEU A 504 -14.80 -12.82 43.00
N ARG A 505 -14.99 -14.08 43.40
CA ARG A 505 -14.74 -15.27 42.57
C ARG A 505 -15.69 -16.38 42.98
N GLN A 506 -16.82 -16.47 42.28
CA GLN A 506 -17.56 -17.71 42.08
C GLN A 506 -18.48 -17.49 40.88
N LEU A 507 -18.18 -18.15 39.77
CA LEU A 507 -19.11 -18.87 38.89
C LEU A 507 -18.41 -19.33 37.60
N ARG A 508 -18.65 -20.62 37.29
CA ARG A 508 -18.51 -21.34 36.01
C ARG A 508 -17.18 -22.00 35.63
N ASP A 509 -17.11 -23.26 36.05
CA ASP A 509 -16.59 -24.43 35.32
C ASP A 509 -17.35 -24.65 33.99
N PRO A 510 -16.66 -25.09 32.93
CA PRO A 510 -17.22 -26.14 32.10
C PRO A 510 -16.15 -27.15 31.67
N SER A 511 -16.07 -28.27 32.38
CA SER A 511 -15.29 -29.43 31.98
C SER A 511 -16.12 -30.71 32.13
N ARG A 512 -16.98 -30.98 31.14
CA ARG A 512 -17.40 -32.34 30.77
C ARG A 512 -18.20 -32.35 29.46
N CYS A 513 -17.93 -33.41 28.70
CA CYS A 513 -18.71 -34.03 27.62
C CYS A 513 -18.24 -33.70 26.20
N PHE A 514 -17.56 -34.66 25.57
CA PHE A 514 -18.03 -35.39 24.38
C PHE A 514 -16.89 -36.27 23.84
N SER A 515 -16.84 -37.52 24.31
CA SER A 515 -16.31 -38.64 23.53
C SER A 515 -17.52 -39.39 22.97
N ARG A 516 -17.80 -39.24 21.67
CA ARG A 516 -18.63 -40.18 20.93
C ARG A 516 -17.95 -40.47 19.60
N THR A 517 -17.46 -41.70 19.54
CA THR A 517 -17.27 -42.52 18.35
C THR A 517 -18.40 -42.33 17.35
N PHE A 518 -18.06 -42.02 16.09
CA PHE A 518 -19.00 -42.08 14.98
C PHE A 518 -19.08 -43.51 14.46
N SER A 519 -20.26 -44.10 14.64
CA SER A 519 -20.75 -45.26 13.90
C SER A 519 -21.18 -44.84 12.49
N THR A 520 -20.95 -45.75 11.56
CA THR A 520 -21.48 -45.81 10.19
C THR A 520 -22.97 -45.48 10.07
N GLU A 521 -23.34 -44.52 9.20
CA GLU A 521 -24.68 -44.39 8.64
C GLU A 521 -24.67 -43.85 7.20
N MET A 522 -25.74 -44.18 6.47
CA MET A 522 -25.91 -44.25 5.03
C MET A 522 -25.80 -42.91 4.27
N SER A 523 -25.25 -43.02 3.05
CA SER A 523 -25.22 -42.02 1.97
C SER A 523 -26.57 -41.30 1.77
N THR A 524 -26.67 -40.07 2.26
CA THR A 524 -27.68 -39.09 1.82
C THR A 524 -26.95 -37.96 1.10
N SER A 525 -27.33 -37.66 -0.16
CA SER A 525 -26.71 -36.59 -0.94
C SER A 525 -26.87 -35.25 -0.21
N PRO A 526 -25.80 -34.42 -0.11
CA PRO A 526 -25.89 -33.14 0.58
C PRO A 526 -26.93 -32.22 -0.07
N LYS A 527 -27.72 -31.53 0.76
CA LYS A 527 -28.81 -30.63 0.35
C LYS A 527 -28.42 -29.17 0.61
N TYR A 528 -28.55 -28.34 -0.41
CA TYR A 528 -28.31 -26.90 -0.36
C TYR A 528 -29.58 -26.12 -0.73
N GLU A 529 -29.71 -24.88 -0.26
CA GLU A 529 -30.80 -24.00 -0.70
C GLU A 529 -30.49 -23.40 -2.07
N ALA A 530 -29.22 -23.03 -2.30
CA ALA A 530 -28.74 -22.51 -3.57
C ALA A 530 -27.36 -23.05 -3.93
N VAL A 531 -27.11 -23.20 -5.24
CA VAL A 531 -25.80 -23.45 -5.82
C VAL A 531 -25.46 -22.26 -6.71
N VAL A 532 -24.31 -21.64 -6.47
CA VAL A 532 -23.78 -20.54 -7.30
C VAL A 532 -22.56 -21.04 -8.06
N VAL A 533 -22.54 -20.87 -9.38
CA VAL A 533 -21.44 -21.30 -10.25
C VAL A 533 -20.66 -20.07 -10.73
N GLY A 534 -19.37 -20.00 -10.39
CA GLY A 534 -18.45 -18.92 -10.73
C GLY A 534 -18.18 -17.98 -9.55
N ALA A 535 -16.92 -17.63 -9.34
CA ALA A 535 -16.45 -16.73 -8.28
C ALA A 535 -15.88 -15.40 -8.82
N GLY A 536 -16.27 -15.02 -10.03
CA GLY A 536 -16.08 -13.67 -10.54
C GLY A 536 -17.00 -12.65 -9.83
N PRO A 537 -16.90 -11.35 -10.18
CA PRO A 537 -17.63 -10.30 -9.47
C PRO A 537 -19.15 -10.46 -9.41
N ALA A 538 -19.76 -11.09 -10.42
CA ALA A 538 -21.19 -11.39 -10.40
C ALA A 538 -21.55 -12.52 -9.43
N GLY A 539 -20.72 -13.58 -9.37
CA GLY A 539 -20.93 -14.70 -8.44
C GLY A 539 -20.76 -14.27 -6.98
N VAL A 540 -19.75 -13.44 -6.69
CA VAL A 540 -19.57 -12.83 -5.38
C VAL A 540 -20.82 -12.04 -4.98
N ALA A 541 -21.34 -11.19 -5.87
CA ALA A 541 -22.56 -10.41 -5.64
C ALA A 541 -23.81 -11.30 -5.49
N ALA A 542 -23.91 -12.40 -6.24
CA ALA A 542 -25.04 -13.32 -6.16
C ALA A 542 -25.10 -13.99 -4.79
N VAL A 543 -23.96 -14.52 -4.31
CA VAL A 543 -23.85 -15.08 -2.95
C VAL A 543 -24.24 -14.04 -1.90
N GLY A 544 -23.69 -12.82 -1.99
CA GLY A 544 -24.01 -11.74 -1.06
C GLY A 544 -25.51 -11.39 -1.00
N ASN A 545 -26.19 -11.33 -2.15
CA ASN A 545 -27.63 -11.02 -2.19
C ASN A 545 -28.50 -12.21 -1.74
N LEU A 546 -28.10 -13.46 -2.01
CA LEU A 546 -28.80 -14.65 -1.52
C LEU A 546 -28.75 -14.74 0.02
N LEU A 547 -27.61 -14.39 0.62
CA LEU A 547 -27.48 -14.29 2.08
C LEU A 547 -28.40 -13.20 2.66
N GLU A 548 -28.59 -12.07 1.98
CA GLU A 548 -29.55 -11.03 2.40
C GLU A 548 -30.99 -11.57 2.45
N GLN A 549 -31.33 -12.54 1.59
CA GLN A 549 -32.62 -13.24 1.57
C GLN A 549 -32.67 -14.48 2.46
N LYS A 550 -31.64 -14.73 3.29
CA LYS A 550 -31.51 -15.90 4.19
C LYS A 550 -31.61 -17.24 3.45
N LYS A 551 -31.05 -17.31 2.24
CA LYS A 551 -31.00 -18.53 1.43
C LYS A 551 -29.71 -19.31 1.71
N GLU A 552 -29.66 -19.99 2.85
CA GLU A 552 -28.54 -20.80 3.32
C GLU A 552 -29.01 -22.24 3.66
N PRO A 553 -28.15 -23.28 3.51
CA PRO A 553 -26.75 -23.22 3.08
C PRO A 553 -26.57 -23.06 1.56
N ILE A 554 -25.54 -22.31 1.16
CA ILE A 554 -25.15 -22.07 -0.24
C ILE A 554 -23.92 -22.91 -0.58
N LEU A 555 -23.96 -23.66 -1.67
CA LEU A 555 -22.76 -24.24 -2.27
C LEU A 555 -22.25 -23.31 -3.38
N TRP A 556 -21.04 -22.79 -3.21
CA TRP A 556 -20.39 -21.92 -4.19
C TRP A 556 -19.30 -22.71 -4.90
N VAL A 557 -19.40 -22.85 -6.22
CA VAL A 557 -18.51 -23.68 -7.04
C VAL A 557 -17.74 -22.81 -8.03
N ASP A 558 -16.42 -22.91 -8.02
CA ASP A 558 -15.53 -22.21 -8.95
C ASP A 558 -14.20 -22.99 -9.04
N ASP A 559 -13.47 -22.85 -10.14
CA ASP A 559 -12.23 -23.58 -10.35
C ASP A 559 -11.04 -23.01 -9.55
N VAL A 560 -11.07 -21.73 -9.19
CA VAL A 560 -9.94 -21.05 -8.53
C VAL A 560 -10.34 -20.34 -7.23
N MET A 561 -11.57 -19.83 -7.10
CA MET A 561 -12.08 -19.03 -5.98
C MET A 561 -11.27 -17.75 -5.70
N LYS A 562 -10.77 -17.07 -6.75
CA LYS A 562 -9.92 -15.87 -6.60
C LYS A 562 -10.37 -14.71 -7.50
N GLY A 563 -11.64 -14.33 -7.47
CA GLY A 563 -12.15 -13.13 -8.17
C GLY A 563 -12.25 -13.26 -9.70
N GLY A 564 -12.16 -14.48 -10.24
CA GLY A 564 -12.30 -14.77 -11.66
C GLY A 564 -11.28 -14.06 -12.56
N ARG A 565 -11.70 -13.73 -13.78
CA ARG A 565 -10.85 -13.12 -14.82
C ARG A 565 -10.29 -11.75 -14.43
N LEU A 566 -11.03 -10.99 -13.62
CA LEU A 566 -10.63 -9.68 -13.10
C LEU A 566 -9.26 -9.75 -12.42
N ASN A 567 -9.07 -10.77 -11.58
CA ASN A 567 -7.80 -11.03 -10.91
C ASN A 567 -6.80 -11.76 -11.80
N LYS A 568 -7.26 -12.72 -12.62
CA LYS A 568 -6.35 -13.57 -13.40
C LYS A 568 -5.58 -12.82 -14.50
N TYR A 569 -6.25 -11.89 -15.19
CA TYR A 569 -5.69 -11.27 -16.40
C TYR A 569 -5.57 -9.76 -16.34
N TYR A 570 -6.36 -9.08 -15.50
CA TYR A 570 -6.57 -7.63 -15.65
C TYR A 570 -5.96 -6.77 -14.55
N ARG A 571 -5.17 -7.31 -13.62
CA ARG A 571 -4.63 -6.53 -12.48
C ARG A 571 -3.87 -5.27 -12.91
N GLU A 572 -3.05 -5.38 -13.96
CA GLU A 572 -2.24 -4.28 -14.49
C GLU A 572 -3.04 -3.29 -15.35
N VAL A 573 -4.30 -3.59 -15.67
CA VAL A 573 -5.14 -2.77 -16.54
C VAL A 573 -5.67 -1.58 -15.74
N PRO A 574 -5.54 -0.34 -16.25
CA PRO A 574 -6.20 0.81 -15.62
C PRO A 574 -7.72 0.68 -15.75
N SER A 575 -8.44 0.94 -14.67
CA SER A 575 -9.90 0.91 -14.69
C SER A 575 -10.47 2.18 -15.32
N ASN A 576 -11.57 2.03 -16.04
CA ASN A 576 -12.42 3.13 -16.48
C ASN A 576 -13.56 3.46 -15.48
N THR A 577 -13.57 2.81 -14.32
CA THR A 577 -14.59 2.94 -13.28
C THR A 577 -14.06 3.79 -12.12
N ARG A 578 -14.86 4.78 -11.69
CA ARG A 578 -14.53 5.61 -10.52
C ARG A 578 -14.52 4.78 -9.23
N VAL A 579 -13.59 5.05 -8.32
CA VAL A 579 -13.39 4.30 -7.06
C VAL A 579 -14.69 4.19 -6.25
N LYS A 580 -15.51 5.25 -6.17
CA LYS A 580 -16.79 5.23 -5.45
C LYS A 580 -17.76 4.13 -5.91
N ARG A 581 -17.66 3.67 -7.16
CA ARG A 581 -18.49 2.58 -7.67
C ARG A 581 -18.05 1.22 -7.13
N PHE A 582 -16.75 1.01 -6.91
CA PHE A 582 -16.25 -0.17 -6.19
C PHE A 582 -16.65 -0.14 -4.72
N MET A 583 -16.63 1.04 -4.09
CA MET A 583 -17.17 1.20 -2.73
C MET A 583 -18.66 0.87 -2.66
N SER A 584 -19.46 1.35 -3.63
CA SER A 584 -20.89 1.01 -3.72
C SER A 584 -21.14 -0.49 -3.84
N TYR A 585 -20.25 -1.22 -4.54
CA TYR A 585 -20.30 -2.67 -4.62
C TYR A 585 -20.02 -3.34 -3.27
N ALA A 586 -18.94 -2.94 -2.60
CA ALA A 586 -18.56 -3.47 -1.29
C ALA A 586 -19.61 -3.20 -0.20
N GLU A 587 -20.35 -2.10 -0.33
CA GLU A 587 -21.36 -1.67 0.64
C GLU A 587 -22.77 -2.13 0.29
N GLY A 588 -22.98 -2.83 -0.83
CA GLY A 588 -24.30 -3.14 -1.38
C GLY A 588 -25.16 -4.04 -0.48
N VAL A 589 -24.56 -5.04 0.17
CA VAL A 589 -25.27 -6.04 0.99
C VAL A 589 -24.67 -6.14 2.39
N LYS A 590 -25.47 -6.58 3.36
CA LYS A 590 -25.05 -6.69 4.77
C LYS A 590 -23.87 -7.65 4.92
N ALA A 591 -23.92 -8.80 4.24
CA ALA A 591 -22.83 -9.78 4.29
C ALA A 591 -21.47 -9.17 3.91
N PHE A 592 -21.42 -8.29 2.90
CA PHE A 592 -20.17 -7.65 2.49
C PHE A 592 -19.71 -6.59 3.48
N ARG A 593 -20.66 -5.80 4.02
CA ARG A 593 -20.35 -4.83 5.09
C ARG A 593 -19.82 -5.53 6.34
N ASP A 594 -20.35 -6.71 6.66
CA ASP A 594 -19.88 -7.53 7.78
C ASP A 594 -18.49 -8.10 7.47
N VAL A 595 -18.26 -8.67 6.27
CA VAL A 595 -16.90 -9.06 5.84
C VAL A 595 -15.93 -7.89 5.90
N ALA A 596 -16.28 -6.70 5.41
CA ALA A 596 -15.43 -5.52 5.45
C ALA A 596 -15.13 -5.03 6.89
N LYS A 597 -16.04 -5.28 7.84
CA LYS A 597 -15.86 -4.99 9.27
C LYS A 597 -15.03 -6.05 9.99
N GLU A 598 -15.28 -7.32 9.69
CA GLU A 598 -14.63 -8.49 10.29
C GLU A 598 -13.21 -8.69 9.75
N THR A 599 -12.98 -8.31 8.49
CA THR A 599 -11.66 -8.41 7.85
C THR A 599 -10.70 -7.41 8.50
N PRO A 600 -9.54 -7.85 9.02
CA PRO A 600 -8.53 -6.97 9.61
C PRO A 600 -8.09 -5.85 8.65
N LYS A 601 -7.92 -4.63 9.17
CA LYS A 601 -7.64 -3.39 8.43
C LYS A 601 -6.19 -2.88 8.62
N PRO A 602 -5.48 -2.41 7.57
CA PRO A 602 -5.98 -2.23 6.20
C PRO A 602 -6.31 -3.50 5.43
N ASN A 603 -7.44 -3.42 4.73
CA ASN A 603 -7.90 -4.41 3.77
C ASN A 603 -8.28 -3.73 2.46
N ALA A 604 -8.65 -4.51 1.45
CA ALA A 604 -9.02 -3.98 0.14
C ALA A 604 -10.14 -2.93 0.21
N TYR A 605 -11.12 -3.10 1.11
CA TYR A 605 -12.18 -2.11 1.33
C TYR A 605 -11.66 -0.80 1.92
N THR A 606 -10.80 -0.83 2.95
CA THR A 606 -10.25 0.41 3.50
C THR A 606 -9.27 1.09 2.56
N HIS A 607 -8.47 0.32 1.83
CA HIS A 607 -7.58 0.88 0.81
C HIS A 607 -8.38 1.61 -0.27
N LEU A 608 -9.42 0.98 -0.84
CA LEU A 608 -10.33 1.63 -1.79
C LEU A 608 -11.04 2.85 -1.18
N LYS A 609 -11.32 2.85 0.12
CA LYS A 609 -11.92 3.99 0.82
C LYS A 609 -10.97 5.17 0.95
N ASP A 610 -9.67 4.90 1.10
CA ASP A 610 -8.62 5.92 1.25
C ASP A 610 -8.14 6.48 -0.11
N LEU A 611 -8.49 5.82 -1.22
CA LEU A 611 -8.32 6.36 -2.55
C LEU A 611 -9.30 7.51 -2.82
N ASP A 612 -8.95 8.37 -3.79
CA ASP A 612 -9.85 9.43 -4.25
C ASP A 612 -11.09 8.80 -4.90
N GLN A 613 -12.25 9.11 -4.32
CA GLN A 613 -13.53 8.52 -4.70
C GLN A 613 -14.01 8.97 -6.09
N GLU A 614 -13.52 10.11 -6.59
CA GLU A 614 -13.85 10.63 -7.92
C GLU A 614 -12.85 10.22 -9.01
N ALA A 615 -11.68 9.72 -8.62
CA ALA A 615 -10.67 9.20 -9.55
C ALA A 615 -10.97 7.75 -9.99
N THR A 616 -10.30 7.30 -11.05
CA THR A 616 -10.20 5.88 -11.40
C THR A 616 -8.96 5.26 -10.72
N CYS A 617 -8.90 3.93 -10.66
CA CYS A 617 -7.78 3.18 -10.09
C CYS A 617 -7.36 2.01 -10.99
N HIS A 618 -6.31 1.27 -10.65
CA HIS A 618 -6.03 0.00 -11.34
C HIS A 618 -7.08 -1.06 -10.99
N ILE A 619 -7.32 -1.98 -11.92
CA ILE A 619 -8.23 -3.11 -11.71
C ILE A 619 -7.75 -4.04 -10.60
N ALA A 620 -6.44 -4.07 -10.29
CA ALA A 620 -5.90 -4.74 -9.12
C ALA A 620 -6.67 -4.42 -7.82
N GLU A 621 -7.08 -3.16 -7.62
CA GLU A 621 -7.80 -2.73 -6.42
C GLU A 621 -9.19 -3.36 -6.33
N ALA A 622 -9.89 -3.46 -7.46
CA ALA A 622 -11.18 -4.12 -7.55
C ALA A 622 -11.05 -5.65 -7.44
N ALA A 623 -9.95 -6.23 -7.95
CA ALA A 623 -9.65 -7.64 -7.82
C ALA A 623 -9.41 -8.03 -6.36
N ASP A 624 -8.64 -7.23 -5.62
CA ASP A 624 -8.36 -7.46 -4.20
C ASP A 624 -9.62 -7.32 -3.35
N LEU A 625 -10.51 -6.40 -3.70
CA LEU A 625 -11.84 -6.32 -3.08
C LEU A 625 -12.65 -7.61 -3.29
N CYS A 626 -12.71 -8.12 -4.53
CA CYS A 626 -13.42 -9.36 -4.82
C CYS A 626 -12.79 -10.56 -4.08
N ILE A 627 -11.46 -10.68 -4.03
CA ILE A 627 -10.77 -11.74 -3.29
C ILE A 627 -11.12 -11.67 -1.80
N MET A 628 -11.01 -10.49 -1.21
CA MET A 628 -11.34 -10.27 0.21
C MET A 628 -12.79 -10.68 0.53
N LEU A 629 -13.74 -10.31 -0.32
CA LEU A 629 -15.15 -10.68 -0.16
C LEU A 629 -15.35 -12.19 -0.35
N THR A 630 -14.73 -12.79 -1.36
CA THR A 630 -14.75 -14.24 -1.57
C THR A 630 -14.20 -14.99 -0.37
N GLU A 631 -13.09 -14.54 0.22
CA GLU A 631 -12.47 -15.17 1.39
C GLU A 631 -13.39 -15.08 2.63
N GLY A 632 -13.94 -13.91 2.93
CA GLY A 632 -14.77 -13.69 4.12
C GLY A 632 -16.18 -14.28 4.08
N LEU A 633 -16.68 -14.66 2.91
CA LEU A 633 -17.94 -15.39 2.73
C LEU A 633 -17.70 -16.89 2.88
N ASP A 634 -17.60 -17.37 4.12
CA ASP A 634 -17.26 -18.76 4.47
C ASP A 634 -18.42 -19.53 5.14
N GLU A 635 -18.12 -20.72 5.66
CA GLU A 635 -19.10 -21.60 6.29
C GLU A 635 -19.77 -20.97 7.52
N SER A 636 -19.10 -20.04 8.21
CA SER A 636 -19.68 -19.31 9.34
C SER A 636 -20.88 -18.44 8.94
N LYS A 637 -20.99 -18.13 7.64
CA LYS A 637 -22.09 -17.38 7.02
C LYS A 637 -22.97 -18.26 6.12
N GLY A 638 -22.89 -19.59 6.28
CA GLY A 638 -23.68 -20.54 5.50
C GLY A 638 -23.20 -20.76 4.06
N VAL A 639 -21.95 -20.41 3.74
CA VAL A 639 -21.37 -20.56 2.38
C VAL A 639 -20.30 -21.65 2.35
N HIS A 640 -20.57 -22.74 1.65
CA HIS A 640 -19.63 -23.83 1.41
C HIS A 640 -18.95 -23.65 0.06
N LYS A 641 -17.64 -23.48 0.05
CA LYS A 641 -16.86 -23.31 -1.19
C LYS A 641 -16.38 -24.66 -1.70
N HIS A 642 -16.52 -24.88 -2.99
CA HIS A 642 -16.01 -26.07 -3.66
C HIS A 642 -15.13 -25.68 -4.85
N LEU A 643 -13.87 -26.12 -4.80
CA LEU A 643 -12.92 -25.97 -5.91
C LEU A 643 -13.18 -27.05 -6.96
N GLY A 644 -13.82 -26.66 -8.06
CA GLY A 644 -14.24 -27.59 -9.09
C GLY A 644 -15.14 -26.97 -10.15
N LYS A 645 -15.74 -27.82 -10.98
CA LYS A 645 -16.69 -27.42 -12.04
C LYS A 645 -18.01 -28.16 -11.90
N VAL A 646 -19.08 -27.50 -12.31
CA VAL A 646 -20.38 -28.13 -12.50
C VAL A 646 -20.46 -28.63 -13.95
N SER A 647 -20.58 -29.93 -14.14
CA SER A 647 -20.66 -30.51 -15.50
C SER A 647 -22.09 -30.67 -16.00
N ASN A 648 -23.01 -30.98 -15.09
CA ASN A 648 -24.41 -31.27 -15.39
C ASN A 648 -25.31 -30.85 -14.23
N ALA A 649 -26.50 -30.32 -14.55
CA ALA A 649 -27.56 -30.08 -13.59
C ALA A 649 -28.91 -30.52 -14.18
N SER A 650 -29.55 -31.47 -13.51
CA SER A 650 -30.83 -32.04 -13.91
C SER A 650 -31.95 -31.49 -13.04
N TRP A 651 -33.00 -30.96 -13.67
CA TRP A 651 -34.21 -30.48 -13.00
C TRP A 651 -35.23 -31.61 -12.85
N SER A 652 -35.77 -31.77 -11.66
CA SER A 652 -36.78 -32.80 -11.35
C SER A 652 -38.19 -32.22 -11.33
N ASP A 653 -39.19 -33.08 -11.55
CA ASP A 653 -40.62 -32.73 -11.44
C ASP A 653 -41.02 -32.26 -10.03
N SER A 654 -40.23 -32.59 -9.01
CA SER A 654 -40.38 -32.07 -7.65
C SER A 654 -39.94 -30.60 -7.50
N GLY A 655 -39.45 -29.97 -8.56
CA GLY A 655 -38.99 -28.59 -8.59
C GLY A 655 -37.57 -28.38 -8.07
N LYS A 656 -36.79 -29.45 -7.91
CA LYS A 656 -35.41 -29.41 -7.37
C LYS A 656 -34.37 -29.75 -8.43
N TRP A 657 -33.18 -29.18 -8.26
CA TRP A 657 -32.00 -29.41 -9.08
C TRP A 657 -31.11 -30.49 -8.47
N SER A 658 -30.63 -31.41 -9.32
CA SER A 658 -29.62 -32.42 -9.03
C SER A 658 -28.35 -32.08 -9.80
N ILE A 659 -27.31 -31.67 -9.10
CA ILE A 659 -26.14 -30.98 -9.68
C ILE A 659 -24.90 -31.86 -9.48
N LYS A 660 -24.23 -32.21 -10.58
CA LYS A 660 -22.98 -32.97 -10.57
C LYS A 660 -21.80 -32.01 -10.49
N VAL A 661 -21.08 -32.08 -9.38
CA VAL A 661 -19.90 -31.28 -9.10
C VAL A 661 -18.65 -32.17 -9.19
N LYS A 662 -17.66 -31.74 -9.95
CA LYS A 662 -16.40 -32.45 -10.15
C LYS A 662 -15.24 -31.63 -9.58
N SER A 663 -14.52 -32.21 -8.62
CA SER A 663 -13.23 -31.69 -8.15
C SER A 663 -12.07 -32.30 -8.96
N SER A 664 -10.90 -31.66 -8.93
CA SER A 664 -9.68 -32.20 -9.56
C SER A 664 -9.09 -33.41 -8.81
N ALA A 665 -9.46 -33.60 -7.54
CA ALA A 665 -8.89 -34.64 -6.67
C ALA A 665 -9.88 -35.74 -6.23
N GLU A 666 -11.19 -35.60 -6.50
CA GLU A 666 -12.24 -36.48 -5.97
C GLU A 666 -13.22 -36.96 -7.05
N ALA A 667 -13.91 -38.07 -6.78
CA ALA A 667 -14.96 -38.57 -7.65
C ALA A 667 -16.13 -37.56 -7.75
N PRO A 668 -16.84 -37.47 -8.90
CA PRO A 668 -17.96 -36.55 -9.05
C PRO A 668 -19.02 -36.79 -7.98
N SER A 669 -19.33 -35.75 -7.21
CA SER A 669 -20.37 -35.78 -6.18
C SER A 669 -21.65 -35.14 -6.71
N THR A 670 -22.80 -35.75 -6.43
CA THR A 670 -24.12 -35.19 -6.79
C THR A 670 -24.74 -34.50 -5.57
N VAL A 671 -25.13 -33.25 -5.72
CA VAL A 671 -25.77 -32.44 -4.68
C VAL A 671 -27.18 -32.03 -5.11
N SER A 672 -28.09 -31.84 -4.15
CA SER A 672 -29.45 -31.36 -4.44
C SER A 672 -29.62 -29.91 -4.01
N SER A 673 -30.32 -29.11 -4.82
CA SER A 673 -30.58 -27.69 -4.55
C SER A 673 -31.97 -27.22 -5.00
N ASN A 674 -32.53 -26.21 -4.32
CA ASN A 674 -33.74 -25.53 -4.78
C ASN A 674 -33.44 -24.49 -5.86
N MET A 675 -32.20 -23.99 -5.90
CA MET A 675 -31.78 -22.94 -6.83
C MET A 675 -30.40 -23.20 -7.42
N LEU A 676 -30.23 -22.87 -8.70
CA LEU A 676 -28.98 -22.84 -9.44
C LEU A 676 -28.79 -21.46 -10.07
N VAL A 677 -27.70 -20.77 -9.71
CA VAL A 677 -27.35 -19.44 -10.22
C VAL A 677 -26.07 -19.55 -11.03
N LEU A 678 -26.14 -19.19 -12.32
CA LEU A 678 -25.03 -19.23 -13.26
C LEU A 678 -24.35 -17.86 -13.34
N CYS A 679 -23.09 -17.81 -12.92
CA CYS A 679 -22.20 -16.65 -13.02
C CYS A 679 -20.89 -17.04 -13.71
N THR A 680 -20.99 -17.82 -14.78
CA THR A 680 -19.89 -18.57 -15.42
C THR A 680 -18.77 -17.72 -16.01
N GLY A 681 -19.01 -16.45 -16.31
CA GLY A 681 -18.00 -15.55 -16.86
C GLY A 681 -18.08 -15.42 -18.38
N SER A 682 -17.01 -14.93 -19.01
CA SER A 682 -16.94 -14.75 -20.45
C SER A 682 -15.51 -14.87 -20.94
N SER A 683 -15.35 -15.16 -22.22
CA SER A 683 -14.06 -15.19 -22.89
C SER A 683 -14.04 -14.23 -24.09
N PRO A 684 -12.86 -13.70 -24.48
CA PRO A 684 -12.76 -12.81 -25.63
C PRO A 684 -13.30 -13.51 -26.88
N THR A 685 -14.06 -12.79 -27.69
CA THR A 685 -14.58 -13.32 -28.95
C THR A 685 -13.48 -13.32 -30.01
N THR A 686 -13.27 -14.49 -30.62
CA THR A 686 -12.37 -14.68 -31.77
C THR A 686 -13.20 -15.05 -32.99
N GLY A 687 -12.99 -14.36 -34.11
CA GLY A 687 -13.63 -14.65 -35.39
C GLY A 687 -12.70 -15.42 -36.34
N LEU A 688 -13.30 -16.11 -37.32
CA LEU A 688 -12.54 -16.65 -38.44
C LEU A 688 -12.07 -15.48 -39.33
N LEU A 689 -10.78 -15.45 -39.64
CA LEU A 689 -10.17 -14.48 -40.53
C LEU A 689 -9.90 -15.12 -41.89
N PRO A 690 -9.94 -14.36 -43.00
CA PRO A 690 -9.71 -14.90 -44.35
C PRO A 690 -8.25 -15.32 -44.62
N VAL A 691 -7.37 -15.14 -43.63
CA VAL A 691 -5.93 -15.42 -43.71
C VAL A 691 -5.56 -16.40 -42.60
N SER A 692 -4.94 -17.53 -42.97
CA SER A 692 -4.66 -18.65 -42.05
C SER A 692 -3.27 -18.63 -41.40
N HIS A 693 -2.34 -17.79 -41.86
CA HIS A 693 -0.95 -17.76 -41.36
C HIS A 693 -0.74 -16.84 -40.14
N LEU A 694 -1.78 -16.12 -39.70
CA LEU A 694 -1.68 -15.16 -38.60
C LEU A 694 -1.56 -15.88 -37.26
N GLU A 695 -0.59 -15.47 -36.44
CA GLU A 695 -0.49 -15.92 -35.07
C GLU A 695 -1.40 -15.07 -34.16
N GLU A 696 -2.29 -15.72 -33.41
CA GLU A 696 -3.22 -15.03 -32.52
C GLU A 696 -2.60 -14.80 -31.15
N ILE A 697 -2.37 -13.53 -30.78
CA ILE A 697 -1.83 -13.14 -29.47
C ILE A 697 -2.91 -13.31 -28.38
N GLY A 698 -4.18 -13.16 -28.75
CA GLY A 698 -5.31 -13.10 -27.84
C GLY A 698 -5.45 -11.75 -27.12
N LEU A 699 -6.67 -11.40 -26.74
CA LEU A 699 -6.97 -10.11 -26.10
C LEU A 699 -6.37 -10.01 -24.69
N ASP A 700 -6.44 -11.08 -23.89
CA ASP A 700 -5.97 -11.04 -22.49
C ASP A 700 -4.45 -10.82 -22.37
N PRO A 701 -3.59 -11.53 -23.13
CA PRO A 701 -2.16 -11.26 -23.13
C PRO A 701 -1.82 -9.86 -23.66
N ALA A 702 -2.54 -9.39 -24.68
CA ALA A 702 -2.33 -8.06 -25.27
C ALA A 702 -2.66 -6.89 -24.31
N LEU A 703 -3.54 -7.12 -23.34
CA LEU A 703 -3.85 -6.15 -22.29
C LEU A 703 -2.82 -6.11 -21.15
N ASN A 704 -1.90 -7.08 -21.09
CA ASN A 704 -0.89 -7.20 -20.05
C ASN A 704 0.51 -6.82 -20.61
N PRO A 705 1.03 -5.60 -20.36
CA PRO A 705 2.27 -5.15 -20.99
C PRO A 705 3.51 -6.03 -20.71
N PRO A 706 3.75 -6.49 -19.46
CA PRO A 706 4.83 -7.43 -19.18
C PRO A 706 4.74 -8.75 -19.96
N LEU A 707 3.53 -9.31 -20.10
CA LEU A 707 3.33 -10.56 -20.82
C LEU A 707 3.45 -10.36 -22.35
N LEU A 708 2.85 -9.29 -22.87
CA LEU A 708 2.92 -8.93 -24.29
C LEU A 708 4.38 -8.76 -24.75
N SER A 709 5.22 -8.10 -23.94
CA SER A 709 6.65 -7.93 -24.24
C SER A 709 7.45 -9.24 -24.24
N ARG A 710 6.95 -10.33 -23.63
CA ARG A 710 7.61 -11.64 -23.61
C ARG A 710 7.17 -12.54 -24.76
N ILE A 711 5.93 -12.38 -25.22
CA ILE A 711 5.35 -13.17 -26.31
C ILE A 711 5.93 -12.70 -27.65
N LEU A 712 6.11 -11.40 -27.82
CA LEU A 712 6.60 -10.84 -29.08
C LEU A 712 8.12 -10.94 -29.20
N SER A 713 8.58 -11.43 -30.35
CA SER A 713 10.01 -11.50 -30.69
C SER A 713 10.57 -10.11 -30.99
N LYS A 714 11.78 -9.84 -30.47
CA LYS A 714 12.52 -8.58 -30.72
C LYS A 714 13.32 -8.60 -32.02
N ASP A 715 13.67 -9.79 -32.49
CA ASP A 715 14.70 -9.99 -33.52
C ASP A 715 14.11 -10.11 -34.94
N SER A 716 12.79 -10.14 -35.06
CA SER A 716 12.06 -10.28 -36.33
C SER A 716 11.12 -9.10 -36.56
N PRO A 717 10.98 -8.58 -37.79
CA PRO A 717 9.94 -7.61 -38.12
C PRO A 717 8.56 -8.18 -37.82
N LEU A 718 7.74 -7.41 -37.10
CA LEU A 718 6.39 -7.81 -36.71
C LEU A 718 5.40 -6.81 -37.28
N THR A 719 4.36 -7.30 -37.94
CA THR A 719 3.20 -6.48 -38.27
C THR A 719 2.00 -7.08 -37.53
N ILE A 720 1.39 -6.30 -36.64
CA ILE A 720 0.33 -6.77 -35.74
C ILE A 720 -0.97 -6.09 -36.12
N ALA A 721 -1.96 -6.88 -36.53
CA ALA A 721 -3.32 -6.41 -36.75
C ALA A 721 -4.06 -6.28 -35.41
N VAL A 722 -4.68 -5.13 -35.16
CA VAL A 722 -5.60 -4.94 -34.04
C VAL A 722 -6.98 -4.64 -34.60
N ILE A 723 -7.93 -5.53 -34.35
CA ILE A 723 -9.29 -5.44 -34.89
C ILE A 723 -10.23 -4.95 -33.80
N GLY A 724 -10.87 -3.80 -34.04
CA GLY A 724 -11.87 -3.21 -33.15
C GLY A 724 -11.49 -1.82 -32.64
N ALA A 725 -12.46 -1.13 -32.05
CA ALA A 725 -12.31 0.22 -31.50
C ALA A 725 -12.89 0.34 -30.07
N SER A 726 -13.02 -0.79 -29.38
CA SER A 726 -13.45 -0.84 -27.98
C SER A 726 -12.38 -0.24 -27.06
N HIS A 727 -12.73 0.05 -25.81
CA HIS A 727 -11.77 0.50 -24.80
C HIS A 727 -10.55 -0.44 -24.68
N SER A 728 -10.79 -1.75 -24.72
CA SER A 728 -9.73 -2.76 -24.73
C SER A 728 -8.88 -2.69 -26.01
N ALA A 729 -9.48 -2.43 -27.17
CA ALA A 729 -8.72 -2.25 -28.42
C ALA A 729 -7.74 -1.08 -28.32
N ILE A 730 -8.20 0.07 -27.81
CA ILE A 730 -7.36 1.27 -27.67
C ILE A 730 -6.24 1.05 -26.64
N LEU A 731 -6.52 0.32 -25.56
CA LEU A 731 -5.50 -0.11 -24.61
C LEU A 731 -4.43 -0.98 -25.27
N VAL A 732 -4.83 -1.94 -26.11
CA VAL A 732 -3.91 -2.78 -26.88
C VAL A 732 -3.07 -1.94 -27.84
N LEU A 733 -3.69 -1.03 -28.60
CA LEU A 733 -2.96 -0.11 -29.50
C LEU A 733 -1.93 0.71 -28.73
N ARG A 734 -2.30 1.24 -27.56
CA ARG A 734 -1.39 2.00 -26.69
C ARG A 734 -0.24 1.13 -26.19
N ASN A 735 -0.52 -0.08 -25.75
CA ASN A 735 0.51 -1.03 -25.29
C ASN A 735 1.47 -1.40 -26.42
N LEU A 736 0.95 -1.72 -27.60
CA LEU A 736 1.75 -2.04 -28.78
C LEU A 736 2.55 -0.84 -29.27
N TYR A 737 1.97 0.36 -29.28
CA TYR A 737 2.70 1.59 -29.60
C TYR A 737 3.85 1.81 -28.63
N TYR A 738 3.64 1.62 -27.32
CA TYR A 738 4.71 1.72 -26.34
C TYR A 738 5.75 0.61 -26.49
N LEU A 739 5.45 -0.55 -27.06
CA LEU A 739 6.46 -1.55 -27.41
C LEU A 739 7.20 -1.16 -28.70
N ALA A 740 6.48 -0.71 -29.73
CA ALA A 740 7.01 -0.34 -31.03
C ALA A 740 7.96 0.86 -30.96
N SER A 741 7.56 1.90 -30.23
CA SER A 741 8.37 3.10 -29.97
C SER A 741 9.57 2.86 -29.04
N SER A 742 9.78 1.61 -28.61
CA SER A 742 10.66 1.33 -27.49
C SER A 742 11.50 0.05 -27.67
N THR A 743 10.96 -1.14 -27.39
CA THR A 743 11.69 -2.43 -27.43
C THR A 743 11.69 -3.07 -28.82
N HIS A 744 10.69 -2.76 -29.65
CA HIS A 744 10.41 -3.46 -30.90
C HIS A 744 10.32 -2.45 -32.07
N PRO A 745 11.42 -1.78 -32.46
CA PRO A 745 11.38 -0.68 -33.44
C PRO A 745 10.90 -1.11 -34.84
N SER A 746 10.99 -2.41 -35.15
CA SER A 746 10.45 -2.99 -36.40
C SER A 746 9.00 -3.47 -36.28
N LEU A 747 8.33 -3.19 -35.15
CA LEU A 747 6.92 -3.52 -34.95
C LEU A 747 6.05 -2.44 -35.62
N LEU A 748 5.21 -2.88 -36.54
CA LEU A 748 4.16 -2.09 -37.17
C LEU A 748 2.79 -2.57 -36.69
N ILE A 749 1.84 -1.65 -36.59
CA ILE A 749 0.49 -1.88 -36.09
C ILE A 749 -0.47 -1.51 -37.22
N LYS A 750 -1.34 -2.44 -37.62
CA LYS A 750 -2.49 -2.14 -38.49
C LYS A 750 -3.76 -2.15 -37.67
N TRP A 751 -4.37 -0.99 -37.50
CA TRP A 751 -5.59 -0.84 -36.72
C TRP A 751 -6.83 -0.86 -37.61
N PHE A 752 -7.66 -1.89 -37.47
CA PHE A 752 -8.90 -2.04 -38.23
C PHE A 752 -10.10 -1.53 -37.41
N THR A 753 -10.81 -0.53 -37.94
CA THR A 753 -12.00 0.03 -37.31
C THR A 753 -13.14 0.27 -38.29
N ARG A 754 -14.37 -0.02 -37.85
CA ARG A 754 -15.60 0.17 -38.64
C ARG A 754 -16.21 1.56 -38.51
N HIS A 755 -15.91 2.24 -37.41
CA HIS A 755 -16.57 3.49 -37.04
C HIS A 755 -15.57 4.44 -36.37
N PRO A 756 -15.87 5.75 -36.33
CA PRO A 756 -15.14 6.70 -35.52
C PRO A 756 -15.14 6.31 -34.03
N LEU A 757 -14.12 6.77 -33.30
CA LEU A 757 -14.04 6.58 -31.86
C LEU A 757 -15.25 7.20 -31.17
N ARG A 758 -15.77 6.51 -30.16
CA ARG A 758 -16.93 6.95 -29.39
C ARG A 758 -16.48 7.17 -27.96
N TYR A 759 -16.71 8.37 -27.45
CA TYR A 759 -16.39 8.74 -26.07
C TYR A 759 -17.63 8.65 -25.20
N ALA A 760 -17.43 8.43 -23.91
CA ALA A 760 -18.50 8.61 -22.95
C ALA A 760 -18.60 10.09 -22.58
N GLU A 761 -19.82 10.63 -22.59
CA GLU A 761 -20.08 12.05 -22.38
C GLU A 761 -20.94 12.24 -21.14
N GLU A 762 -20.53 13.14 -20.24
CA GLU A 762 -21.31 13.45 -19.04
C GLU A 762 -22.50 14.35 -19.41
N ARG A 763 -23.72 13.91 -19.07
CA ARG A 763 -24.99 14.59 -19.34
C ARG A 763 -25.76 14.77 -18.03
N GLY A 764 -25.35 15.74 -17.22
CA GLY A 764 -25.96 15.98 -15.91
C GLY A 764 -25.83 14.77 -14.99
N ASP A 765 -26.95 14.10 -14.68
CA ASP A 765 -26.99 12.96 -13.75
C ASP A 765 -26.69 11.59 -14.39
N TRP A 766 -26.47 11.52 -15.71
CA TRP A 766 -26.15 10.29 -16.43
C TRP A 766 -25.01 10.46 -17.43
N ILE A 767 -24.50 9.34 -17.94
CA ILE A 767 -23.38 9.30 -18.87
C ILE A 767 -23.87 8.70 -20.19
N TYR A 768 -23.79 9.46 -21.27
CA TYR A 768 -24.05 8.95 -22.61
C TYR A 768 -22.95 7.97 -23.01
N ARG A 769 -23.35 6.82 -23.57
CA ARG A 769 -22.44 5.69 -23.91
C ARG A 769 -21.63 5.18 -22.71
N ASP A 770 -22.29 5.02 -21.56
CA ASP A 770 -21.65 4.62 -20.31
C ASP A 770 -20.94 3.25 -20.37
N ASN A 771 -21.45 2.26 -21.12
CA ASN A 771 -20.79 0.94 -21.25
C ASN A 771 -19.91 0.81 -22.49
N THR A 772 -20.17 1.62 -23.53
CA THR A 772 -19.58 1.43 -24.87
C THR A 772 -18.58 2.52 -25.25
N GLY A 773 -18.60 3.68 -24.60
CA GLY A 773 -17.72 4.80 -24.87
C GLY A 773 -16.37 4.71 -24.14
N LEU A 774 -15.33 5.28 -24.76
CA LEU A 774 -14.01 5.45 -24.16
C LEU A 774 -14.08 6.42 -22.98
N LYS A 775 -13.32 6.12 -21.92
CA LYS A 775 -13.27 6.88 -20.66
C LYS A 775 -11.85 6.92 -20.08
N GLY A 776 -11.64 7.84 -19.14
CA GLY A 776 -10.41 7.89 -18.35
C GLY A 776 -9.17 8.26 -19.15
N ASP A 777 -8.01 7.79 -18.69
CA ASP A 777 -6.70 8.03 -19.30
C ASP A 777 -6.60 7.52 -20.75
N VAL A 778 -7.28 6.42 -21.06
CA VAL A 778 -7.33 5.85 -22.41
C VAL A 778 -8.09 6.74 -23.38
N ALA A 779 -9.18 7.37 -22.94
CA ALA A 779 -9.92 8.32 -23.77
C ALA A 779 -9.08 9.54 -24.12
N VAL A 780 -8.38 10.11 -23.12
CA VAL A 780 -7.49 11.25 -23.33
C VAL A 780 -6.38 10.88 -24.31
N TRP A 781 -5.72 9.74 -24.10
CA TRP A 781 -4.67 9.27 -25.02
C TRP A 781 -5.20 9.07 -26.45
N ALA A 782 -6.41 8.54 -26.61
CA ALA A 782 -7.03 8.36 -27.92
C ALA A 782 -7.35 9.70 -28.60
N GLN A 783 -7.87 10.68 -27.86
CA GLN A 783 -8.16 12.02 -28.38
C GLN A 783 -6.89 12.73 -28.87
N GLU A 784 -5.79 12.56 -28.14
CA GLU A 784 -4.50 13.18 -28.47
C GLU A 784 -3.79 12.51 -29.65
N ASN A 785 -4.05 11.22 -29.92
CA ASN A 785 -3.21 10.42 -30.82
C ASN A 785 -3.93 9.71 -31.96
N LEU A 786 -5.21 9.37 -31.82
CA LEU A 786 -5.94 8.47 -32.74
C LEU A 786 -7.08 9.14 -33.52
N GLU A 787 -7.46 10.37 -33.18
CA GLU A 787 -8.44 11.14 -33.94
C GLU A 787 -7.99 11.39 -35.38
N GLU A 788 -8.93 11.52 -36.32
CA GLU A 788 -8.61 11.61 -37.75
C GLU A 788 -7.75 12.82 -38.11
N ASP A 789 -8.00 13.95 -37.44
CA ASP A 789 -7.22 15.19 -37.59
C ASP A 789 -5.90 15.16 -36.80
N ARG A 790 -5.75 14.25 -35.83
CA ARG A 790 -4.58 14.17 -34.95
C ARG A 790 -3.58 13.11 -35.36
N LEU A 791 -4.04 11.93 -35.75
CA LEU A 791 -3.22 10.77 -36.05
C LEU A 791 -2.09 11.09 -37.04
N PRO A 792 -2.30 11.79 -38.17
CA PRO A 792 -1.22 12.09 -39.12
C PRO A 792 -0.07 12.93 -38.54
N SER A 793 -0.34 13.69 -37.48
CA SER A 793 0.65 14.54 -36.80
C SER A 793 1.21 13.92 -35.52
N SER A 794 0.61 12.82 -35.03
CA SER A 794 1.02 12.14 -33.81
C SER A 794 2.21 11.20 -34.09
N ASP A 795 3.10 11.07 -33.10
CA ASP A 795 4.19 10.07 -33.14
C ASP A 795 3.67 8.62 -33.29
N VAL A 796 2.40 8.36 -32.93
CA VAL A 796 1.76 7.06 -33.13
C VAL A 796 1.70 6.67 -34.61
N SER A 797 1.55 7.62 -35.54
CA SER A 797 1.50 7.35 -36.98
C SER A 797 2.77 6.74 -37.57
N LYS A 798 3.92 6.87 -36.87
CA LYS A 798 5.18 6.24 -37.27
C LYS A 798 5.12 4.71 -37.20
N TYR A 799 4.26 4.19 -36.33
CA TYR A 799 4.15 2.76 -36.04
C TYR A 799 2.76 2.20 -36.34
N LEU A 800 1.75 3.05 -36.50
CA LEU A 800 0.36 2.66 -36.65
C LEU A 800 -0.24 3.17 -37.95
N GLU A 801 -0.77 2.24 -38.74
CA GLU A 801 -1.60 2.49 -39.91
C GLU A 801 -3.08 2.23 -39.55
N LYS A 802 -3.95 3.23 -39.75
CA LYS A 802 -5.40 3.08 -39.56
C LYS A 802 -6.05 2.58 -40.85
N VAL A 803 -6.70 1.42 -40.77
CA VAL A 803 -7.51 0.82 -41.84
C VAL A 803 -8.99 0.99 -41.49
N SER A 804 -9.62 2.00 -42.09
CA SER A 804 -11.06 2.25 -41.94
C SER A 804 -11.85 1.32 -42.86
N THR A 805 -12.80 0.56 -42.31
CA THR A 805 -13.63 -0.41 -43.05
C THR A 805 -15.13 -0.22 -42.74
N THR A 806 -16.01 -0.98 -43.40
CA THR A 806 -17.45 -1.07 -43.09
C THR A 806 -17.86 -2.54 -43.00
N ARG A 807 -19.05 -2.84 -42.48
CA ARG A 807 -19.50 -4.23 -42.30
C ARG A 807 -19.61 -4.99 -43.64
N GLU A 808 -19.87 -4.27 -44.73
CA GLU A 808 -20.07 -4.82 -46.08
C GLU A 808 -18.73 -5.12 -46.77
N ARG A 809 -17.69 -4.34 -46.47
CA ARG A 809 -16.37 -4.44 -47.11
C ARG A 809 -15.29 -5.07 -46.23
N GLU A 810 -15.58 -5.39 -44.96
CA GLU A 810 -14.57 -5.87 -44.02
C GLU A 810 -13.82 -7.10 -44.52
N LEU A 811 -14.51 -8.02 -45.21
CA LEU A 811 -13.87 -9.23 -45.71
C LEU A 811 -12.86 -8.91 -46.84
N GLU A 812 -13.21 -7.98 -47.73
CA GLU A 812 -12.34 -7.51 -48.80
C GLU A 812 -11.12 -6.78 -48.22
N ASP A 813 -11.35 -5.86 -47.27
CA ASP A 813 -10.30 -5.12 -46.60
C ASP A 813 -9.37 -6.04 -45.79
N TYR A 814 -9.92 -7.06 -45.13
CA TYR A 814 -9.12 -8.06 -44.42
C TYR A 814 -8.25 -8.89 -45.37
N VAL A 815 -8.78 -9.34 -46.51
CA VAL A 815 -7.97 -10.06 -47.52
C VAL A 815 -6.81 -9.20 -48.02
N VAL A 816 -7.04 -7.91 -48.23
CA VAL A 816 -6.02 -6.99 -48.74
C VAL A 816 -4.96 -6.65 -47.68
N HIS A 817 -5.38 -6.28 -46.47
CA HIS A 817 -4.48 -5.67 -45.48
C HIS A 817 -3.93 -6.64 -44.45
N LEU A 818 -4.60 -7.77 -44.16
CA LEU A 818 -4.11 -8.78 -43.21
C LEU A 818 -3.03 -9.69 -43.80
N LYS A 819 -2.91 -9.78 -45.12
CA LYS A 819 -1.92 -10.65 -45.79
C LYS A 819 -0.47 -10.33 -45.42
N ASP A 820 -0.19 -9.09 -45.03
CA ASP A 820 1.14 -8.59 -44.64
C ASP A 820 1.33 -8.58 -43.12
N CYS A 821 0.32 -9.03 -42.36
CA CYS A 821 0.38 -9.12 -40.92
C CYS A 821 0.98 -10.46 -40.49
N THR A 822 1.75 -10.43 -39.42
CA THR A 822 2.32 -11.62 -38.78
C THR A 822 1.43 -12.13 -37.65
N HIS A 823 0.81 -11.21 -36.91
CA HIS A 823 0.00 -11.51 -35.73
C HIS A 823 -1.32 -10.74 -35.75
N VAL A 824 -2.27 -11.18 -34.93
CA VAL A 824 -3.56 -10.51 -34.74
C VAL A 824 -4.02 -10.47 -33.29
N VAL A 825 -4.67 -9.35 -32.92
CA VAL A 825 -5.46 -9.19 -31.70
C VAL A 825 -6.89 -8.80 -32.09
N GLN A 826 -7.85 -9.67 -31.76
CA GLN A 826 -9.27 -9.40 -31.97
C GLN A 826 -9.88 -8.81 -30.68
N ALA A 827 -10.17 -7.51 -30.69
CA ALA A 827 -10.78 -6.77 -29.58
C ALA A 827 -12.25 -6.43 -29.87
N ILE A 828 -12.99 -7.45 -30.34
CA ILE A 828 -14.33 -7.33 -30.94
C ILE A 828 -15.48 -7.71 -29.99
N GLY A 829 -15.17 -7.99 -28.73
CA GLY A 829 -16.17 -8.26 -27.70
C GLY A 829 -15.86 -9.52 -26.90
N PHE A 830 -16.85 -9.98 -26.15
CA PHE A 830 -16.80 -11.18 -25.33
C PHE A 830 -18.02 -12.05 -25.60
N HIS A 831 -17.86 -13.36 -25.48
CA HIS A 831 -18.95 -14.33 -25.49
C HIS A 831 -19.04 -15.01 -24.12
N ALA A 832 -20.24 -15.44 -23.73
CA ALA A 832 -20.43 -16.15 -22.47
C ALA A 832 -19.64 -17.46 -22.46
N ASP A 833 -19.00 -17.77 -21.33
CA ASP A 833 -18.35 -19.07 -21.15
C ASP A 833 -19.40 -20.20 -21.13
N GLU A 834 -18.98 -21.41 -21.49
CA GLU A 834 -19.85 -22.58 -21.51
C GLU A 834 -20.56 -22.79 -20.16
N ILE A 835 -21.86 -23.04 -20.22
CA ILE A 835 -22.67 -23.41 -19.06
C ILE A 835 -22.72 -24.93 -18.88
N PRO A 836 -23.01 -25.42 -17.67
CA PRO A 836 -23.25 -26.84 -17.44
C PRO A 836 -24.37 -27.37 -18.35
N ILE A 837 -24.35 -28.68 -18.65
CA ILE A 837 -25.48 -29.31 -19.33
C ILE A 837 -26.69 -29.21 -18.41
N LEU A 838 -27.76 -28.57 -18.90
CA LEU A 838 -29.03 -28.44 -18.19
C LEU A 838 -30.05 -29.37 -18.83
N ASP A 839 -30.59 -30.29 -18.04
CA ASP A 839 -31.53 -31.31 -18.51
C ASP A 839 -32.73 -31.44 -17.56
N ARG A 840 -33.80 -32.06 -18.03
CA ARG A 840 -34.93 -32.52 -17.22
C ARG A 840 -35.07 -34.02 -17.46
N GLU A 841 -34.79 -34.82 -16.44
CA GLU A 841 -34.82 -36.29 -16.51
C GLU A 841 -34.00 -36.90 -17.67
N GLY A 842 -32.88 -36.27 -18.03
CA GLY A 842 -32.01 -36.72 -19.13
C GLY A 842 -32.27 -36.07 -20.49
N GLU A 843 -33.37 -35.31 -20.65
CA GLU A 843 -33.63 -34.52 -21.86
C GLU A 843 -33.09 -33.10 -21.72
N LYS A 844 -32.27 -32.66 -22.68
CA LYS A 844 -31.63 -31.34 -22.64
C LYS A 844 -32.66 -30.21 -22.74
N LEU A 845 -32.60 -29.26 -21.82
CA LEU A 845 -33.45 -28.07 -21.82
C LEU A 845 -32.99 -27.06 -22.90
N GLN A 846 -33.94 -26.54 -23.67
CA GLN A 846 -33.73 -25.36 -24.51
C GLN A 846 -34.17 -24.13 -23.73
N LEU A 847 -33.29 -23.14 -23.60
CA LEU A 847 -33.48 -22.05 -22.66
C LEU A 847 -33.17 -20.69 -23.28
N LYS A 848 -33.97 -19.70 -22.94
CA LYS A 848 -33.75 -18.28 -23.24
C LYS A 848 -33.57 -17.50 -21.95
N PHE A 849 -32.51 -16.69 -21.87
CA PHE A 849 -32.28 -15.83 -20.71
C PHE A 849 -33.14 -14.56 -20.77
N ASN A 850 -33.78 -14.21 -19.65
CA ASN A 850 -34.54 -12.98 -19.51
C ASN A 850 -33.68 -11.90 -18.82
N HIS A 851 -33.27 -10.89 -19.59
CA HIS A 851 -32.36 -9.84 -19.13
C HIS A 851 -32.93 -8.91 -18.05
N GLN A 852 -34.26 -8.87 -17.89
CA GLN A 852 -34.93 -8.02 -16.91
C GLN A 852 -35.10 -8.73 -15.56
N THR A 853 -35.43 -10.04 -15.60
CA THR A 853 -35.68 -10.84 -14.40
C THR A 853 -34.47 -11.64 -13.94
N GLY A 854 -33.51 -11.92 -14.82
CA GLY A 854 -32.38 -12.80 -14.58
C GLY A 854 -32.74 -14.28 -14.51
N GLY A 855 -33.96 -14.66 -14.87
CA GLY A 855 -34.41 -16.05 -14.99
C GLY A 855 -34.20 -16.62 -16.39
N PHE A 856 -34.44 -17.92 -16.53
CA PHE A 856 -34.50 -18.59 -17.83
C PHE A 856 -35.93 -19.02 -18.15
N GLU A 857 -36.28 -18.98 -19.43
CA GLU A 857 -37.57 -19.36 -19.97
C GLU A 857 -37.39 -20.51 -20.97
N ASP A 858 -38.36 -21.42 -21.03
CA ASP A 858 -38.47 -22.41 -22.10
C ASP A 858 -38.94 -21.75 -23.43
N PRO A 859 -38.97 -22.48 -24.55
CA PRO A 859 -39.42 -21.92 -25.83
C PRO A 859 -40.86 -21.37 -25.82
N ASP A 860 -41.70 -21.83 -24.89
CA ASP A 860 -43.09 -21.39 -24.71
C ASP A 860 -43.20 -20.14 -23.79
N GLY A 861 -42.06 -19.61 -23.33
CA GLY A 861 -41.98 -18.42 -22.48
C GLY A 861 -42.28 -18.69 -21.01
N LYS A 862 -42.33 -19.96 -20.58
CA LYS A 862 -42.55 -20.32 -19.19
C LYS A 862 -41.23 -20.34 -18.43
N GLN A 863 -41.20 -19.65 -17.30
CA GLN A 863 -40.01 -19.53 -16.48
C GLN A 863 -39.61 -20.88 -15.85
N ILE A 864 -38.33 -21.23 -15.96
CA ILE A 864 -37.74 -22.39 -15.31
C ILE A 864 -37.48 -22.05 -13.84
N LYS A 865 -38.21 -22.71 -12.95
CA LYS A 865 -38.14 -22.45 -11.52
C LYS A 865 -36.76 -22.80 -10.96
N GLY A 866 -36.19 -21.87 -10.20
CA GLY A 866 -34.92 -22.09 -9.51
C GLY A 866 -33.69 -21.99 -10.42
N LEU A 867 -33.80 -21.55 -11.68
CA LEU A 867 -32.66 -21.34 -12.58
C LEU A 867 -32.49 -19.86 -12.92
N TYR A 868 -31.33 -19.31 -12.58
CA TYR A 868 -31.04 -17.89 -12.74
C TYR A 868 -29.63 -17.65 -13.27
N GLY A 869 -29.41 -16.48 -13.86
CA GLY A 869 -28.15 -16.07 -14.44
C GLY A 869 -27.80 -14.63 -14.07
N ALA A 870 -26.52 -14.35 -13.87
CA ALA A 870 -26.03 -12.99 -13.67
C ALA A 870 -24.59 -12.80 -14.16
N GLY A 871 -24.21 -11.55 -14.40
CA GLY A 871 -22.85 -11.16 -14.76
C GLY A 871 -22.67 -10.93 -16.25
N ILE A 872 -21.43 -10.96 -16.72
CA ILE A 872 -21.12 -10.67 -18.13
C ILE A 872 -21.69 -11.70 -19.12
N ALA A 873 -21.88 -12.95 -18.69
CA ALA A 873 -22.60 -13.97 -19.47
C ALA A 873 -24.10 -13.68 -19.59
N PHE A 874 -24.66 -13.05 -18.55
CA PHE A 874 -26.09 -12.87 -18.34
C PHE A 874 -26.36 -11.43 -17.86
N PRO A 875 -26.03 -10.41 -18.68
CA PRO A 875 -26.05 -9.03 -18.23
C PRO A 875 -27.47 -8.46 -18.21
N GLU A 876 -27.70 -7.46 -17.37
CA GLU A 876 -28.93 -6.67 -17.43
C GLU A 876 -28.96 -5.87 -18.73
N GLN A 877 -30.10 -5.89 -19.42
CA GLN A 877 -30.36 -5.00 -20.54
C GLN A 877 -30.94 -3.69 -20.01
N VAL A 878 -30.31 -2.56 -20.36
CA VAL A 878 -30.70 -1.21 -19.95
C VAL A 878 -30.96 -0.35 -21.18
N THR A 879 -31.94 0.53 -21.10
CA THR A 879 -32.23 1.51 -22.14
C THR A 879 -31.91 2.91 -21.61
N ASP A 880 -31.09 3.66 -22.34
CA ASP A 880 -30.77 5.04 -21.98
C ASP A 880 -31.93 6.01 -22.31
N PRO A 881 -31.89 7.27 -21.82
CA PRO A 881 -32.95 8.25 -22.10
C PRO A 881 -33.16 8.59 -23.58
N GLU A 882 -32.21 8.25 -24.45
CA GLU A 882 -32.30 8.44 -25.91
C GLU A 882 -32.87 7.19 -26.63
N GLY A 883 -33.23 6.15 -25.88
CA GLY A 883 -33.80 4.92 -26.42
C GLY A 883 -32.75 3.89 -26.88
N ASN A 884 -31.45 4.13 -26.64
CA ASN A 884 -30.42 3.16 -27.00
C ASN A 884 -30.40 2.02 -25.98
N VAL A 885 -30.38 0.80 -26.49
CA VAL A 885 -30.30 -0.42 -25.67
C VAL A 885 -28.84 -0.85 -25.50
N ASP A 886 -28.43 -1.07 -24.26
CA ASP A 886 -27.07 -1.45 -23.87
C ASP A 886 -27.10 -2.53 -22.77
N TYR A 887 -25.95 -3.16 -22.51
CA TYR A 887 -25.82 -4.18 -21.47
C TYR A 887 -25.00 -3.65 -20.30
N ALA A 888 -25.56 -3.71 -19.09
CA ALA A 888 -24.94 -3.17 -17.90
C ALA A 888 -23.88 -4.13 -17.34
N VAL A 889 -22.61 -3.89 -17.69
CA VAL A 889 -21.47 -4.73 -17.30
C VAL A 889 -20.54 -3.95 -16.36
N GLY A 890 -20.29 -4.51 -15.18
CA GLY A 890 -19.38 -3.95 -14.17
C GLY A 890 -19.85 -4.24 -12.75
N LEU A 891 -18.92 -4.18 -11.78
CA LEU A 891 -19.17 -4.56 -10.39
C LEU A 891 -20.44 -3.91 -9.83
N ALA A 892 -20.47 -2.57 -9.77
CA ALA A 892 -21.61 -1.82 -9.24
C ALA A 892 -22.93 -2.11 -9.98
N LYS A 893 -22.85 -2.40 -11.29
CA LYS A 893 -24.01 -2.73 -12.13
C LYS A 893 -24.56 -4.11 -11.80
N PHE A 894 -23.68 -5.11 -11.65
CA PHE A 894 -24.07 -6.46 -11.20
C PHE A 894 -24.72 -6.41 -9.81
N MET A 895 -24.16 -5.66 -8.88
CA MET A 895 -24.75 -5.48 -7.55
C MET A 895 -26.14 -4.86 -7.65
N LYS A 896 -26.29 -3.74 -8.39
CA LYS A 896 -27.58 -3.07 -8.59
C LYS A 896 -28.63 -4.01 -9.19
N PHE A 897 -28.26 -4.79 -10.21
CA PHE A 897 -29.15 -5.76 -10.84
C PHE A 897 -29.60 -6.82 -9.83
N LEU A 898 -28.65 -7.48 -9.16
CA LEU A 898 -28.91 -8.57 -8.23
C LEU A 898 -29.75 -8.12 -7.02
N THR A 899 -29.47 -6.94 -6.46
CA THR A 899 -30.29 -6.38 -5.37
C THR A 899 -31.75 -6.17 -5.79
N ARG A 900 -32.02 -5.93 -7.07
CA ARG A 900 -33.38 -5.78 -7.60
C ARG A 900 -34.06 -7.13 -7.86
N VAL A 901 -33.34 -8.11 -8.42
CA VAL A 901 -33.96 -9.35 -8.93
C VAL A 901 -33.96 -10.51 -7.94
N VAL A 902 -32.93 -10.64 -7.10
CA VAL A 902 -32.80 -11.77 -6.15
C VAL A 902 -33.99 -11.87 -5.19
N PRO A 903 -34.57 -10.78 -4.63
CA PRO A 903 -35.77 -10.89 -3.79
C PRO A 903 -36.96 -11.58 -4.49
N LYS A 904 -37.08 -11.43 -5.82
CA LYS A 904 -38.12 -12.08 -6.64
C LYS A 904 -37.79 -13.53 -7.00
N TRP A 905 -36.51 -13.90 -6.97
CA TRP A 905 -36.09 -15.30 -7.15
C TRP A 905 -36.42 -16.14 -5.92
N THR A 906 -36.52 -15.50 -4.77
CA THR A 906 -36.64 -16.12 -3.46
C THR A 906 -38.04 -16.07 -2.85
N SER A 907 -38.92 -15.23 -3.40
CA SER A 907 -40.35 -15.15 -3.10
C SER A 907 -41.11 -16.30 -3.74
#